data_AF-R8BFL9-F1
#
_entry.id   AF-R8BFL9-F1
#
_cell.length_a   1.000
_cell.length_b   1.000
_cell.length_c   1.000
_cell.angle_alpha   90.00
_cell.angle_beta   90.00
_cell.angle_gamma   90.00
#
_symmetry.space_group_name_H-M   'P 1'
#
loop_
_entity.id
_entity.type
_entity.pdbx_description
1 polymer ?
#
loop_
_entity_poly.entity_id
_entity_poly.type
_entity_poly.pdbx_seq_one_letter_code
_entity_poly.pdbx_strand_id
1 'polypeptide(L)'
;MASASDRVYFPSLGACLKGEHTLLSWKLVASALSDASSDRLTSAELVRFLRDPYVQQCFSDPAAVFGKPDAQTKSAFETKTAAINVTPTANEKYDIKAIKDDAQWLSKNAKISEVAALRIVAIEFQSRAQSHLCGPLSTQDVANLKDAVGVNGAQATNFLASINMSNTMDAEAIWAAFEKEEGRRQRLLATYFSERRYFMMSAEYAFAFMVNGSSLQAKSRPDSRVAESRESLSEAILGTKDSSAISSEKLEKVISTYLAQLPGCIDLSEAGIQAAVEDTQLVTDDLELDWLRTTLTETVHTMSLIFQLLDTSELFASAEIVSQWFRLIDKYGFMDRLQSPHERIAELVQPIKSLVCVISMKLLNLNRAIPYLDRDIDLLAKEDTYLASADILKEIHDTIMGAANQNLITASPVIFSWTLILHRMYVSYQERAERRDIAQNRQAQEGFEREIQGQSGPVGRRLSAGSIVSLESQSYDLFLTDSSMQQDVQVVEQLAMEVTAGGRVYDIMADMAQTLGQTPDACFRASVGSRMRLVFLELLKASYPIVGYLPEPVSTLLPVLSGGQQYWDITHDGTADSSQDIITLALRDETFLEFYLLQALNRYPYEFLPFISLCRILLTSQSTNDATEVVLRALLKTPTLTFVLPDGFQGYEDVEGP
;
A
#
# COMPACT_ATOMS: atom_id res chain seq x y z
N MET A 1 -24.59 -0.91 24.07
CA MET A 1 -24.90 0.24 23.19
C MET A 1 -26.01 -0.19 22.24
N ALA A 2 -26.96 0.69 21.91
CA ALA A 2 -28.03 0.36 20.95
C ALA A 2 -27.39 0.09 19.57
N SER A 3 -27.82 -0.96 18.87
CA SER A 3 -27.35 -1.26 17.50
C SER A 3 -27.70 -0.09 16.57
N ALA A 4 -26.74 0.40 15.80
CA ALA A 4 -26.96 1.42 14.79
C ALA A 4 -28.04 0.95 13.79
N SER A 5 -28.93 1.86 13.38
CA SER A 5 -30.00 1.55 12.44
C SER A 5 -29.44 1.39 11.03
N ASP A 6 -29.74 0.29 10.36
CA ASP A 6 -29.26 -0.02 9.00
C ASP A 6 -30.11 0.61 7.88
N ARG A 7 -31.08 1.47 8.18
CA ARG A 7 -32.07 1.97 7.21
C ARG A 7 -31.51 2.82 6.07
N VAL A 8 -30.37 3.49 6.27
CA VAL A 8 -29.70 4.25 5.19
C VAL A 8 -28.90 3.30 4.31
N TYR A 9 -28.18 2.35 4.92
CA TYR A 9 -27.41 1.31 4.24
C TYR A 9 -28.28 0.32 3.44
N PHE A 10 -29.43 -0.03 4.03
CA PHE A 10 -30.45 -0.89 3.44
C PHE A 10 -31.87 -0.37 3.79
N PRO A 11 -32.44 0.49 2.93
CA PRO A 11 -33.82 0.97 3.01
C PRO A 11 -34.86 -0.17 3.00
N SER A 12 -36.12 0.18 3.20
CA SER A 12 -37.20 -0.82 3.16
C SER A 12 -37.22 -1.55 1.81
N LEU A 13 -37.17 -2.88 1.84
CA LEU A 13 -37.10 -3.71 0.65
C LEU A 13 -38.25 -3.40 -0.35
N GLY A 14 -39.45 -3.06 0.13
CA GLY A 14 -40.57 -2.68 -0.75
C GLY A 14 -40.28 -1.45 -1.61
N ALA A 15 -39.66 -0.42 -1.03
CA ALA A 15 -39.25 0.77 -1.77
C ALA A 15 -38.13 0.47 -2.77
N CYS A 16 -37.23 -0.47 -2.44
CA CYS A 16 -36.18 -0.91 -3.36
C CYS A 16 -36.74 -1.69 -4.56
N LEU A 17 -37.68 -2.60 -4.35
CA LEU A 17 -38.27 -3.41 -5.42
C LEU A 17 -39.20 -2.61 -6.34
N LYS A 18 -39.88 -1.59 -5.80
CA LYS A 18 -40.71 -0.65 -6.58
C LYS A 18 -39.90 0.38 -7.37
N GLY A 19 -38.59 0.49 -7.11
CA GLY A 19 -37.72 1.51 -7.72
C GLY A 19 -37.86 2.90 -7.12
N GLU A 20 -38.53 3.04 -5.96
CA GLU A 20 -38.64 4.30 -5.22
C GLU A 20 -37.29 4.69 -4.58
N HIS A 21 -36.48 3.69 -4.20
CA HIS A 21 -35.13 3.87 -3.68
C HIS A 21 -34.13 2.94 -4.35
N THR A 22 -33.14 3.51 -5.05
CA THR A 22 -31.97 2.77 -5.54
C THR A 22 -30.98 2.51 -4.41
N LEU A 23 -30.54 1.27 -4.27
CA LEU A 23 -29.50 0.92 -3.30
C LEU A 23 -28.15 1.47 -3.76
N LEU A 24 -27.45 2.15 -2.86
CA LEU A 24 -26.04 2.51 -3.07
C LEU A 24 -25.18 1.25 -2.89
N SER A 25 -24.99 0.51 -3.98
CA SER A 25 -24.05 -0.61 -4.02
C SER A 25 -22.62 -0.12 -3.73
N TRP A 26 -21.77 -0.99 -3.19
CA TRP A 26 -20.38 -0.63 -2.94
C TRP A 26 -19.66 -0.25 -4.23
N LYS A 27 -20.06 -0.84 -5.37
CA LYS A 27 -19.60 -0.41 -6.70
C LYS A 27 -19.85 1.08 -6.99
N LEU A 28 -21.05 1.58 -6.67
CA LEU A 28 -21.39 2.99 -6.86
C LEU A 28 -20.63 3.89 -5.88
N VAL A 29 -20.48 3.45 -4.62
CA VAL A 29 -19.72 4.17 -3.59
C VAL A 29 -18.25 4.32 -4.00
N ALA A 30 -17.58 3.22 -4.38
CA ALA A 30 -16.20 3.23 -4.83
C ALA A 30 -16.01 4.17 -6.03
N SER A 31 -16.91 4.09 -7.02
CA SER A 31 -16.85 4.93 -8.21
C SER A 31 -17.05 6.41 -7.91
N ALA A 32 -17.86 6.75 -6.91
CA ALA A 32 -18.07 8.12 -6.46
C ALA A 32 -16.86 8.66 -5.66
N LEU A 33 -16.24 7.81 -4.83
CA LEU A 33 -15.02 8.16 -4.08
C LEU A 33 -13.77 8.28 -4.97
N SER A 34 -13.78 7.69 -6.17
CA SER A 34 -12.71 7.82 -7.18
C SER A 34 -12.97 8.92 -8.20
N ASP A 35 -14.01 9.73 -8.02
CA ASP A 35 -14.44 10.70 -9.03
C ASP A 35 -13.51 11.91 -9.12
N ALA A 36 -12.78 12.03 -10.24
CA ALA A 36 -11.83 13.14 -10.44
C ALA A 36 -12.51 14.51 -10.59
N SER A 37 -13.77 14.57 -11.05
CA SER A 37 -14.53 15.82 -11.12
C SER A 37 -15.15 16.23 -9.79
N SER A 38 -15.12 15.34 -8.79
CA SER A 38 -15.78 15.49 -7.48
C SER A 38 -17.31 15.67 -7.53
N ASP A 39 -17.95 15.59 -8.70
CA ASP A 39 -19.40 15.81 -8.83
C ASP A 39 -20.18 14.76 -8.04
N ARG A 40 -19.82 13.48 -8.17
CA ARG A 40 -20.49 12.39 -7.44
C ARG A 40 -20.22 12.43 -5.95
N LEU A 41 -19.06 12.97 -5.55
CA LEU A 41 -18.68 13.10 -4.15
C LEU A 41 -19.56 14.12 -3.40
N THR A 42 -20.07 15.14 -4.09
CA THR A 42 -20.97 16.17 -3.53
C THR A 42 -22.45 15.74 -3.47
N SER A 43 -22.79 14.57 -4.02
CA SER A 43 -24.17 14.08 -4.01
C SER A 43 -24.71 13.90 -2.58
N ALA A 44 -25.95 14.33 -2.35
CA ALA A 44 -26.58 14.30 -1.02
C ALA A 44 -26.73 12.86 -0.50
N GLU A 45 -26.97 11.92 -1.39
CA GLU A 45 -27.11 10.49 -1.11
C GLU A 45 -25.81 9.88 -0.60
N LEU A 46 -24.67 10.17 -1.25
CA LEU A 46 -23.37 9.67 -0.82
C LEU A 46 -22.94 10.32 0.48
N VAL A 47 -23.10 11.64 0.62
CA VAL A 47 -22.82 12.37 1.87
C VAL A 47 -23.61 11.77 3.03
N ARG A 48 -24.91 11.48 2.82
CA ARG A 48 -25.75 10.83 3.83
C ARG A 48 -25.29 9.40 4.13
N PHE A 49 -24.85 8.66 3.12
CA PHE A 49 -24.36 7.29 3.26
C PHE A 49 -23.04 7.22 4.07
N LEU A 50 -22.07 8.08 3.79
CA LEU A 50 -20.78 8.11 4.49
C LEU A 50 -20.89 8.62 5.95
N ARG A 51 -21.93 9.42 6.24
CA ARG A 51 -22.25 9.89 7.60
C ARG A 51 -23.08 8.89 8.41
N ASP A 52 -23.54 7.80 7.80
CA ASP A 52 -24.36 6.81 8.48
C ASP A 52 -23.51 5.99 9.48
N PRO A 53 -23.90 5.92 10.77
CA PRO A 53 -23.11 5.21 11.78
C PRO A 53 -22.93 3.72 11.49
N TYR A 54 -23.90 3.09 10.81
CA TYR A 54 -23.77 1.68 10.42
C TYR A 54 -22.70 1.51 9.33
N VAL A 55 -22.67 2.38 8.32
CA VAL A 55 -21.61 2.41 7.29
C VAL A 55 -20.23 2.67 7.90
N GLN A 56 -20.13 3.61 8.85
CA GLN A 56 -18.88 3.88 9.57
C GLN A 56 -18.41 2.67 10.40
N GLN A 57 -19.35 1.92 10.99
CA GLN A 57 -19.06 0.66 11.65
C GLN A 57 -18.55 -0.39 10.66
N CYS A 58 -19.10 -0.46 9.44
CA CYS A 58 -18.59 -1.37 8.39
C CYS A 58 -17.11 -1.12 8.05
N PHE A 59 -16.67 0.14 8.01
CA PHE A 59 -15.24 0.45 7.81
C PHE A 59 -14.38 0.15 9.05
N SER A 60 -14.97 0.19 10.25
CA SER A 60 -14.25 -0.11 11.49
C SER A 60 -14.12 -1.62 11.75
N ASP A 61 -15.07 -2.41 11.25
CA ASP A 61 -15.13 -3.87 11.35
C ASP A 61 -15.51 -4.47 9.98
N PRO A 62 -14.55 -4.60 9.05
CA PRO A 62 -14.81 -5.08 7.69
C PRO A 62 -15.34 -6.52 7.65
N ALA A 63 -15.01 -7.35 8.64
CA ALA A 63 -15.47 -8.75 8.70
C ALA A 63 -16.98 -8.87 8.89
N ALA A 64 -17.62 -7.86 9.50
CA ALA A 64 -19.06 -7.86 9.75
C ALA A 64 -19.90 -7.66 8.48
N VAL A 65 -19.35 -7.01 7.44
CA VAL A 65 -20.11 -6.61 6.23
C VAL A 65 -20.68 -7.82 5.49
N PHE A 66 -19.87 -8.86 5.33
CA PHE A 66 -20.26 -10.15 4.76
C PHE A 66 -20.13 -11.27 5.80
N GLY A 67 -20.40 -10.93 7.07
CA GLY A 67 -20.26 -11.85 8.20
C GLY A 67 -21.16 -13.10 8.07
N LYS A 68 -20.86 -14.11 8.88
CA LYS A 68 -21.58 -15.40 8.86
C LYS A 68 -23.04 -15.24 9.33
N PRO A 69 -23.96 -16.11 8.89
CA PRO A 69 -25.34 -16.10 9.35
C PRO A 69 -25.44 -16.45 10.84
N ASP A 70 -26.27 -15.71 11.57
CA ASP A 70 -26.56 -15.91 12.99
C ASP A 70 -28.06 -15.76 13.30
N ALA A 71 -28.47 -15.98 14.55
CA ALA A 71 -29.87 -15.89 14.94
C ALA A 71 -30.44 -14.45 14.82
N GLN A 72 -29.59 -13.43 14.97
CA GLN A 72 -29.97 -12.03 14.88
C GLN A 72 -30.18 -11.61 13.41
N THR A 73 -29.28 -11.99 12.51
CA THR A 73 -29.39 -11.73 11.07
C THR A 73 -30.60 -12.43 10.48
N LYS A 74 -30.88 -13.66 10.92
CA LYS A 74 -32.09 -14.39 10.54
C LYS A 74 -33.36 -13.67 10.99
N SER A 75 -33.44 -13.22 12.24
CA SER A 75 -34.60 -12.46 12.73
C SER A 75 -34.78 -11.13 11.98
N ALA A 76 -33.67 -10.45 11.64
CA ALA A 76 -33.70 -9.21 10.88
C ALA A 76 -34.17 -9.44 9.43
N PHE A 77 -33.75 -10.54 8.80
CA PHE A 77 -34.21 -10.96 7.47
C PHE A 77 -35.72 -11.20 7.45
N GLU A 78 -36.25 -11.96 8.41
CA GLU A 78 -37.70 -12.19 8.50
C GLU A 78 -38.47 -10.89 8.70
N THR A 79 -37.96 -9.98 9.55
CA THR A 79 -38.57 -8.67 9.79
C THR A 79 -38.59 -7.80 8.52
N LYS A 80 -37.47 -7.72 7.79
CA LYS A 80 -37.36 -6.92 6.56
C LYS A 80 -38.23 -7.45 5.42
N THR A 81 -38.42 -8.76 5.36
CA THR A 81 -39.24 -9.38 4.30
C THR A 81 -40.72 -9.53 4.69
N ALA A 82 -41.06 -9.49 5.97
CA ALA A 82 -42.45 -9.57 6.45
C ALA A 82 -43.31 -8.37 6.02
N ALA A 83 -42.73 -7.16 5.96
CA ALA A 83 -43.44 -5.93 5.59
C ALA A 83 -44.02 -5.93 4.16
N ILE A 84 -43.58 -6.86 3.30
CA ILE A 84 -43.99 -6.97 1.89
C ILE A 84 -44.86 -8.21 1.63
N ASN A 85 -45.14 -9.03 2.65
CA ASN A 85 -46.02 -10.21 2.49
C ASN A 85 -47.51 -9.85 2.25
N VAL A 86 -47.84 -8.57 2.03
CA VAL A 86 -49.18 -8.16 1.57
C VAL A 86 -49.25 -8.43 0.07
N THR A 87 -50.18 -9.30 -0.33
CA THR A 87 -50.39 -9.84 -1.69
C THR A 87 -50.05 -8.84 -2.80
N PRO A 88 -49.11 -9.15 -3.70
CA PRO A 88 -48.82 -8.31 -4.86
C PRO A 88 -50.09 -8.12 -5.69
N THR A 89 -50.37 -6.87 -6.09
CA THR A 89 -51.38 -6.63 -7.12
C THR A 89 -50.95 -7.32 -8.43
N ALA A 90 -51.88 -7.86 -9.22
CA ALA A 90 -51.60 -8.67 -10.42
C ALA A 90 -50.72 -8.02 -11.52
N ASN A 91 -50.32 -6.75 -11.34
CA ASN A 91 -49.44 -5.97 -12.22
C ASN A 91 -48.04 -5.71 -11.64
N GLU A 92 -47.67 -6.27 -10.49
CA GLU A 92 -46.35 -6.04 -9.88
C GLU A 92 -45.26 -6.88 -10.56
N LYS A 93 -44.13 -6.22 -10.87
CA LYS A 93 -43.02 -6.74 -11.71
C LYS A 93 -42.02 -7.65 -10.97
N TYR A 94 -42.24 -8.02 -9.71
CA TYR A 94 -41.28 -8.76 -8.90
C TYR A 94 -41.91 -9.94 -8.15
N ASP A 95 -41.21 -11.07 -8.13
CA ASP A 95 -41.58 -12.25 -7.33
C ASP A 95 -40.84 -12.23 -5.99
N ILE A 96 -41.55 -11.86 -4.93
CA ILE A 96 -41.01 -11.80 -3.56
C ILE A 96 -40.54 -13.19 -3.11
N LYS A 97 -41.21 -14.26 -3.54
CA LYS A 97 -40.84 -15.62 -3.16
C LYS A 97 -39.49 -15.98 -3.76
N ALA A 98 -39.30 -15.73 -5.05
CA ALA A 98 -38.01 -15.93 -5.72
C ALA A 98 -36.89 -15.13 -5.05
N ILE A 99 -37.14 -13.86 -4.68
CA ILE A 99 -36.15 -13.02 -3.99
C ILE A 99 -35.76 -13.60 -2.62
N LYS A 100 -36.72 -14.11 -1.84
CA LYS A 100 -36.43 -14.76 -0.54
C LYS A 100 -35.65 -16.06 -0.73
N ASP A 101 -36.07 -16.88 -1.69
CA ASP A 101 -35.46 -18.17 -1.99
C ASP A 101 -34.00 -17.97 -2.47
N ASP A 102 -33.76 -17.00 -3.35
CA ASP A 102 -32.42 -16.65 -3.84
C ASP A 102 -31.54 -16.08 -2.72
N ALA A 103 -32.09 -15.25 -1.82
CA ALA A 103 -31.33 -14.70 -0.70
C ALA A 103 -30.92 -15.79 0.32
N GLN A 104 -31.83 -16.72 0.63
CA GLN A 104 -31.52 -17.87 1.47
C GLN A 104 -30.52 -18.82 0.81
N TRP A 105 -30.66 -19.05 -0.50
CA TRP A 105 -29.70 -19.82 -1.27
C TRP A 105 -28.31 -19.18 -1.22
N LEU A 106 -28.18 -17.88 -1.50
CA LEU A 106 -26.89 -17.20 -1.51
C LEU A 106 -26.25 -17.16 -0.11
N SER A 107 -27.05 -16.92 0.94
CA SER A 107 -26.59 -16.94 2.33
C SER A 107 -25.98 -18.29 2.71
N LYS A 108 -26.66 -19.39 2.35
CA LYS A 108 -26.14 -20.74 2.57
C LYS A 108 -24.91 -21.02 1.71
N ASN A 109 -24.98 -20.69 0.42
CA ASN A 109 -23.99 -21.05 -0.56
C ASN A 109 -22.65 -20.34 -0.33
N ALA A 110 -22.66 -19.03 -0.06
CA ALA A 110 -21.48 -18.20 0.19
C ALA A 110 -21.16 -18.02 1.69
N LYS A 111 -21.92 -18.65 2.59
CA LYS A 111 -21.76 -18.58 4.06
C LYS A 111 -21.80 -17.15 4.61
N ILE A 112 -22.62 -16.29 4.01
CA ILE A 112 -22.85 -14.90 4.43
C ILE A 112 -24.20 -14.75 5.13
N SER A 113 -24.37 -13.68 5.89
CA SER A 113 -25.63 -13.39 6.60
C SER A 113 -26.81 -13.21 5.64
N GLU A 114 -28.01 -13.58 6.10
CA GLU A 114 -29.22 -13.51 5.31
C GLU A 114 -29.55 -12.07 4.88
N VAL A 115 -29.21 -11.08 5.72
CA VAL A 115 -29.41 -9.66 5.42
C VAL A 115 -28.44 -9.17 4.34
N ALA A 116 -27.16 -9.59 4.41
CA ALA A 116 -26.19 -9.25 3.36
C ALA A 116 -26.55 -9.92 2.02
N ALA A 117 -26.96 -11.19 2.06
CA ALA A 117 -27.44 -11.90 0.88
C ALA A 117 -28.67 -11.22 0.25
N LEU A 118 -29.66 -10.83 1.08
CA LEU A 118 -30.84 -10.10 0.61
C LEU A 118 -30.49 -8.76 -0.03
N ARG A 119 -29.49 -8.04 0.50
CA ARG A 119 -28.99 -6.80 -0.08
C ARG A 119 -28.38 -7.03 -1.47
N ILE A 120 -27.60 -8.10 -1.63
CA ILE A 120 -26.99 -8.48 -2.92
C ILE A 120 -28.08 -8.83 -3.94
N VAL A 121 -29.09 -9.61 -3.55
CA VAL A 121 -30.23 -9.96 -4.42
C VAL A 121 -30.97 -8.71 -4.88
N ALA A 122 -31.21 -7.74 -3.98
CA ALA A 122 -31.85 -6.48 -4.34
C ALA A 122 -30.98 -5.64 -5.32
N ILE A 123 -29.65 -5.66 -5.18
CA ILE A 123 -28.72 -4.98 -6.10
C ILE A 123 -28.71 -5.65 -7.47
N GLU A 124 -28.65 -6.99 -7.54
CA GLU A 124 -28.77 -7.73 -8.81
C GLU A 124 -30.08 -7.36 -9.51
N PHE A 125 -31.19 -7.40 -8.78
CA PHE A 125 -32.50 -7.07 -9.32
C PHE A 125 -32.57 -5.65 -9.90
N GLN A 126 -32.05 -4.65 -9.18
CA GLN A 126 -32.02 -3.26 -9.64
C GLN A 126 -31.06 -3.03 -10.82
N SER A 127 -30.08 -3.91 -11.03
CA SER A 127 -29.04 -3.77 -12.05
C SER A 127 -29.22 -4.69 -13.27
N ARG A 128 -30.32 -5.44 -13.38
CA ARG A 128 -30.57 -6.37 -14.50
C ARG A 128 -30.49 -5.73 -15.89
N ALA A 129 -30.94 -4.48 -16.03
CA ALA A 129 -30.80 -3.75 -17.28
C ALA A 129 -29.33 -3.58 -17.70
N GLN A 130 -28.45 -3.29 -16.75
CA GLN A 130 -27.01 -3.25 -16.98
C GLN A 130 -26.46 -4.65 -17.31
N SER A 131 -26.92 -5.69 -16.60
CA SER A 131 -26.49 -7.07 -16.86
C SER A 131 -26.86 -7.55 -18.27
N HIS A 132 -28.01 -7.14 -18.81
CA HIS A 132 -28.37 -7.44 -20.21
C HIS A 132 -27.41 -6.77 -21.20
N LEU A 133 -27.03 -5.51 -20.97
CA LEU A 133 -26.11 -4.77 -21.86
C LEU A 133 -24.66 -5.27 -21.78
N CYS A 134 -24.24 -5.78 -20.63
CA CYS A 134 -22.92 -6.37 -20.44
C CYS A 134 -22.86 -7.86 -20.81
N GLY A 135 -23.98 -8.45 -21.22
CA GLY A 135 -24.07 -9.84 -21.67
C GLY A 135 -23.48 -10.06 -23.07
N PRO A 136 -23.52 -11.30 -23.58
CA PRO A 136 -23.06 -11.61 -24.93
C PRO A 136 -23.93 -10.92 -25.99
N LEU A 137 -23.30 -10.54 -27.10
CA LEU A 137 -23.99 -10.00 -28.28
C LEU A 137 -24.80 -11.09 -28.97
N SER A 138 -25.93 -10.70 -29.59
CA SER A 138 -26.72 -11.63 -30.39
C SER A 138 -26.03 -11.96 -31.72
N THR A 139 -26.47 -13.06 -32.35
CA THR A 139 -26.07 -13.44 -33.71
C THR A 139 -26.28 -12.30 -34.72
N GLN A 140 -27.39 -11.57 -34.60
CA GLN A 140 -27.69 -10.41 -35.45
C GLN A 140 -26.76 -9.23 -35.17
N ASP A 141 -26.43 -8.94 -33.91
CA ASP A 141 -25.50 -7.86 -33.57
C ASP A 141 -24.12 -8.12 -34.14
N VAL A 142 -23.64 -9.36 -34.05
CA VAL A 142 -22.36 -9.77 -34.63
C VAL A 142 -22.38 -9.71 -36.16
N ALA A 143 -23.50 -10.07 -36.80
CA ALA A 143 -23.66 -9.89 -38.25
C ALA A 143 -23.61 -8.41 -38.65
N ASN A 144 -24.34 -7.55 -37.94
CA ASN A 144 -24.33 -6.10 -38.16
C ASN A 144 -22.92 -5.50 -37.98
N LEU A 145 -22.17 -5.97 -36.98
CA LEU A 145 -20.78 -5.54 -36.77
C LEU A 145 -19.87 -6.02 -37.90
N LYS A 146 -20.01 -7.26 -38.37
CA LYS A 146 -19.25 -7.77 -39.53
C LYS A 146 -19.52 -6.95 -40.79
N ASP A 147 -20.79 -6.62 -41.04
CA ASP A 147 -21.18 -5.80 -42.19
C ASP A 147 -20.65 -4.36 -42.07
N ALA A 148 -20.71 -3.77 -40.87
CA ALA A 148 -20.24 -2.41 -40.61
C ALA A 148 -18.71 -2.28 -40.71
N VAL A 149 -17.96 -3.29 -40.26
CA VAL A 149 -16.50 -3.30 -40.26
C VAL A 149 -15.94 -3.65 -41.65
N GLY A 150 -16.67 -4.45 -42.43
CA GLY A 150 -16.24 -4.91 -43.76
C GLY A 150 -15.17 -6.01 -43.70
N VAL A 151 -15.02 -6.75 -44.80
CA VAL A 151 -14.21 -7.99 -44.84
C VAL A 151 -12.73 -7.74 -45.18
N ASN A 152 -12.36 -6.52 -45.60
CA ASN A 152 -11.05 -6.24 -46.18
C ASN A 152 -10.21 -5.29 -45.31
N GLY A 153 -9.45 -5.82 -44.36
CA GLY A 153 -8.39 -5.09 -43.65
C GLY A 153 -7.90 -5.79 -42.38
N ALA A 154 -6.61 -5.62 -42.05
CA ALA A 154 -6.03 -6.20 -40.83
C ALA A 154 -6.71 -5.70 -39.53
N GLN A 155 -7.24 -4.48 -39.55
CA GLN A 155 -8.00 -3.90 -38.44
C GLN A 155 -9.35 -4.61 -38.21
N ALA A 156 -10.00 -5.07 -39.29
CA ALA A 156 -11.23 -5.84 -39.22
C ALA A 156 -11.01 -7.19 -38.54
N THR A 157 -9.92 -7.88 -38.92
CA THR A 157 -9.55 -9.18 -38.32
C THR A 157 -9.25 -9.06 -36.83
N ASN A 158 -8.52 -8.01 -36.41
CA ASN A 158 -8.18 -7.80 -35.00
C ASN A 158 -9.41 -7.44 -34.15
N PHE A 159 -10.30 -6.58 -34.65
CA PHE A 159 -11.53 -6.25 -33.95
C PHE A 159 -12.49 -7.44 -33.84
N LEU A 160 -12.64 -8.22 -34.91
CA LEU A 160 -13.49 -9.41 -34.87
C LEU A 160 -12.91 -10.53 -34.00
N ALA A 161 -11.58 -10.58 -33.83
CA ALA A 161 -10.93 -11.50 -32.91
C ALA A 161 -11.14 -11.15 -31.42
N SER A 162 -11.39 -9.87 -31.09
CA SER A 162 -11.69 -9.45 -29.70
C SER A 162 -13.14 -9.68 -29.30
N ILE A 163 -14.04 -9.92 -30.25
CA ILE A 163 -15.42 -10.33 -29.99
C ILE A 163 -15.46 -11.84 -29.80
N ASN A 164 -15.93 -12.30 -28.64
CA ASN A 164 -16.02 -13.72 -28.32
C ASN A 164 -17.17 -14.40 -29.10
N MET A 165 -16.94 -14.66 -30.40
CA MET A 165 -17.96 -15.15 -31.33
C MET A 165 -18.47 -16.57 -31.02
N SER A 166 -17.72 -17.34 -30.22
CA SER A 166 -18.03 -18.72 -29.83
C SER A 166 -19.26 -18.85 -28.92
N ASN A 167 -19.68 -17.78 -28.26
CA ASN A 167 -20.84 -17.76 -27.35
C ASN A 167 -22.06 -17.02 -27.91
N THR A 168 -22.12 -16.79 -29.23
CA THR A 168 -23.23 -16.06 -29.84
C THR A 168 -24.50 -16.91 -29.89
N MET A 169 -25.60 -16.33 -29.43
CA MET A 169 -26.92 -16.97 -29.38
C MET A 169 -27.97 -16.00 -29.94
N ASP A 170 -29.14 -16.53 -30.32
CA ASP A 170 -30.27 -15.67 -30.69
C ASP A 170 -30.78 -14.89 -29.47
N ALA A 171 -31.27 -13.67 -29.70
CA ALA A 171 -31.68 -12.77 -28.62
C ALA A 171 -32.74 -13.38 -27.68
N GLU A 172 -33.67 -14.18 -28.22
CA GLU A 172 -34.68 -14.89 -27.43
C GLU A 172 -34.06 -15.98 -26.55
N ALA A 173 -33.04 -16.68 -27.05
CA ALA A 173 -32.32 -17.68 -26.29
C ALA A 173 -31.44 -17.04 -25.19
N ILE A 174 -30.83 -15.88 -25.46
CA ILE A 174 -30.12 -15.07 -24.46
C ILE A 174 -31.08 -14.65 -23.35
N TRP A 175 -32.26 -14.14 -23.71
CA TRP A 175 -33.28 -13.74 -22.74
C TRP A 175 -33.77 -14.92 -21.89
N ALA A 176 -34.07 -16.05 -22.53
CA ALA A 176 -34.48 -17.27 -21.83
C ALA A 176 -33.40 -17.80 -20.88
N ALA A 177 -32.13 -17.80 -21.31
CA ALA A 177 -31.00 -18.17 -20.46
C ALA A 177 -30.81 -17.19 -19.29
N PHE A 178 -31.06 -15.91 -19.50
CA PHE A 178 -30.97 -14.88 -18.47
C PHE A 178 -32.00 -15.07 -17.35
N GLU A 179 -33.24 -15.42 -17.68
CA GLU A 179 -34.32 -15.62 -16.70
C GLU A 179 -34.28 -16.98 -15.99
N LYS A 180 -33.49 -17.95 -16.49
CA LYS A 180 -33.28 -19.23 -15.80
C LYS A 180 -32.68 -19.02 -14.41
N GLU A 181 -33.06 -19.91 -13.50
CA GLU A 181 -32.56 -19.92 -12.12
C GLU A 181 -31.04 -20.06 -12.04
N GLU A 182 -30.43 -20.93 -12.84
CA GLU A 182 -28.98 -21.11 -12.92
C GLU A 182 -28.28 -19.81 -13.30
N GLY A 183 -28.70 -19.18 -14.41
CA GLY A 183 -28.14 -17.91 -14.88
C GLY A 183 -28.32 -16.78 -13.86
N ARG A 184 -29.48 -16.73 -13.19
CA ARG A 184 -29.75 -15.77 -12.11
C ARG A 184 -28.83 -15.98 -10.92
N ARG A 185 -28.65 -17.22 -10.46
CA ARG A 185 -27.77 -17.56 -9.33
C ARG A 185 -26.28 -17.33 -9.64
N GLN A 186 -25.84 -17.57 -10.87
CA GLN A 186 -24.50 -17.18 -11.32
C GLN A 186 -24.29 -15.66 -11.28
N ARG A 187 -25.28 -14.88 -11.73
CA ARG A 187 -25.22 -13.41 -11.60
C ARG A 187 -25.17 -12.97 -10.14
N LEU A 188 -25.92 -13.62 -9.24
CA LEU A 188 -25.87 -13.31 -7.81
C LEU A 188 -24.47 -13.53 -7.21
N LEU A 189 -23.78 -14.61 -7.59
CA LEU A 189 -22.39 -14.83 -7.20
C LEU A 189 -21.45 -13.76 -7.76
N ALA A 190 -21.59 -13.42 -9.05
CA ALA A 190 -20.80 -12.35 -9.66
C ALA A 190 -21.07 -10.98 -9.00
N THR A 191 -22.32 -10.68 -8.63
CA THR A 191 -22.69 -9.47 -7.88
C THR A 191 -22.09 -9.49 -6.47
N TYR A 192 -22.10 -10.62 -5.78
CA TYR A 192 -21.46 -10.78 -4.48
C TYR A 192 -19.95 -10.53 -4.56
N PHE A 193 -19.25 -11.16 -5.50
CA PHE A 193 -17.81 -10.96 -5.73
C PHE A 193 -17.50 -9.51 -6.09
N SER A 194 -18.33 -8.89 -6.93
CA SER A 194 -18.25 -7.46 -7.23
C SER A 194 -18.39 -6.61 -5.96
N GLU A 195 -19.42 -6.81 -5.14
CA GLU A 195 -19.63 -6.03 -3.91
C GLU A 195 -18.49 -6.20 -2.90
N ARG A 196 -17.86 -7.38 -2.84
CA ARG A 196 -16.66 -7.62 -2.02
C ARG A 196 -15.48 -6.76 -2.46
N ARG A 197 -15.11 -6.83 -3.74
CA ARG A 197 -14.03 -6.01 -4.33
C ARG A 197 -14.28 -4.52 -4.06
N TYR A 198 -15.48 -4.06 -4.38
CA TYR A 198 -15.80 -2.64 -4.26
C TYR A 198 -16.00 -2.16 -2.82
N PHE A 199 -16.32 -3.05 -1.87
CA PHE A 199 -16.31 -2.69 -0.45
C PHE A 199 -14.87 -2.37 0.00
N MET A 200 -13.91 -3.24 -0.30
CA MET A 200 -12.51 -3.01 0.07
C MET A 200 -11.92 -1.78 -0.66
N MET A 201 -12.25 -1.59 -1.93
CA MET A 201 -11.91 -0.37 -2.67
C MET A 201 -12.55 0.88 -2.04
N SER A 202 -13.81 0.80 -1.61
CA SER A 202 -14.50 1.91 -0.93
C SER A 202 -13.83 2.23 0.41
N ALA A 203 -13.41 1.22 1.17
CA ALA A 203 -12.69 1.40 2.42
C ALA A 203 -11.38 2.15 2.17
N GLU A 204 -10.52 1.65 1.28
CA GLU A 204 -9.26 2.31 0.91
C GLU A 204 -9.49 3.77 0.47
N TYR A 205 -10.46 3.99 -0.41
CA TYR A 205 -10.74 5.33 -0.93
C TYR A 205 -11.33 6.27 0.11
N ALA A 206 -12.11 5.74 1.06
CA ALA A 206 -12.62 6.50 2.18
C ALA A 206 -11.47 6.92 3.12
N PHE A 207 -10.49 6.05 3.36
CA PHE A 207 -9.27 6.42 4.10
C PHE A 207 -8.42 7.44 3.36
N ALA A 208 -8.20 7.26 2.06
CA ALA A 208 -7.52 8.25 1.23
C ALA A 208 -8.24 9.61 1.29
N PHE A 209 -9.57 9.61 1.28
CA PHE A 209 -10.40 10.81 1.39
C PHE A 209 -10.28 11.49 2.77
N MET A 210 -10.18 10.71 3.86
CA MET A 210 -9.95 11.23 5.21
C MET A 210 -8.57 11.89 5.34
N VAL A 211 -7.52 11.18 4.92
CA VAL A 211 -6.12 11.58 5.15
C VAL A 211 -5.66 12.65 4.15
N ASN A 212 -6.07 12.54 2.88
CA ASN A 212 -5.56 13.38 1.79
C ASN A 212 -6.54 14.47 1.31
N GLY A 213 -7.56 14.79 2.12
CA GLY A 213 -8.76 15.53 1.67
C GLY A 213 -8.54 16.96 1.14
N SER A 214 -7.33 17.50 1.18
CA SER A 214 -6.98 18.77 0.51
C SER A 214 -6.84 18.61 -1.02
N SER A 215 -6.46 17.41 -1.49
CA SER A 215 -6.08 17.17 -2.89
C SER A 215 -7.25 17.06 -3.86
N LEU A 216 -8.41 16.58 -3.39
CA LEU A 216 -9.60 16.39 -4.24
C LEU A 216 -10.36 17.69 -4.52
N GLN A 217 -10.03 18.78 -3.82
CA GLN A 217 -10.81 20.02 -3.82
C GLN A 217 -10.10 21.22 -4.48
N ALA A 218 -8.96 21.00 -5.15
CA ALA A 218 -8.18 22.07 -5.76
C ALA A 218 -8.95 22.87 -6.84
N LYS A 219 -10.09 22.36 -7.34
CA LYS A 219 -10.86 22.99 -8.42
C LYS A 219 -11.98 23.92 -7.95
N SER A 220 -12.38 23.93 -6.68
CA SER A 220 -13.45 24.82 -6.18
C SER A 220 -13.49 24.87 -4.65
N ARG A 221 -14.00 25.98 -4.10
CA ARG A 221 -14.24 26.17 -2.65
C ARG A 221 -14.85 24.88 -2.06
N PRO A 222 -14.30 24.33 -0.95
CA PRO A 222 -14.82 23.12 -0.34
C PRO A 222 -16.33 23.20 -0.21
N ASP A 223 -17.07 22.27 -0.84
CA ASP A 223 -18.47 22.09 -0.45
C ASP A 223 -18.46 21.71 1.04
N SER A 224 -19.07 22.55 1.87
CA SER A 224 -19.07 22.35 3.32
C SER A 224 -19.62 20.97 3.70
N ARG A 225 -20.50 20.39 2.87
CA ARG A 225 -21.06 19.05 3.08
C ARG A 225 -20.03 17.94 2.93
N VAL A 226 -19.10 18.08 1.98
CA VAL A 226 -18.04 17.10 1.74
C VAL A 226 -16.99 17.19 2.86
N ALA A 227 -16.63 18.41 3.28
CA ALA A 227 -15.75 18.63 4.42
C ALA A 227 -16.34 18.05 5.71
N GLU A 228 -17.62 18.31 6.00
CA GLU A 228 -18.33 17.72 7.15
C GLU A 228 -18.37 16.18 7.11
N SER A 229 -18.56 15.60 5.92
CA SER A 229 -18.58 14.13 5.76
C SER A 229 -17.23 13.51 6.05
N ARG A 230 -16.15 14.16 5.59
CA ARG A 230 -14.77 13.77 5.88
C ARG A 230 -14.48 13.81 7.38
N GLU A 231 -14.82 14.93 8.03
CA GLU A 231 -14.63 15.09 9.48
C GLU A 231 -15.44 14.05 10.27
N SER A 232 -16.68 13.80 9.86
CA SER A 232 -17.52 12.79 10.50
C SER A 232 -16.94 11.39 10.38
N LEU A 233 -16.39 11.03 9.22
CA LEU A 233 -15.78 9.72 9.00
C LEU A 233 -14.48 9.57 9.81
N SER A 234 -13.65 10.61 9.82
CA SER A 234 -12.41 10.67 10.61
C SER A 234 -12.71 10.56 12.11
N GLU A 235 -13.73 11.27 12.60
CA GLU A 235 -14.15 11.19 14.00
C GLU A 235 -14.67 9.81 14.37
N ALA A 236 -15.42 9.15 13.48
CA ALA A 236 -15.97 7.83 13.74
C ALA A 236 -14.91 6.72 13.75
N ILE A 237 -13.97 6.75 12.80
CA ILE A 237 -12.99 5.68 12.60
C ILE A 237 -11.70 5.94 13.40
N LEU A 238 -11.15 7.15 13.29
CA LEU A 238 -9.88 7.53 13.91
C LEU A 238 -10.09 8.25 15.25
N GLY A 239 -11.32 8.63 15.58
CA GLY A 239 -11.66 9.22 16.87
C GLY A 239 -11.31 10.70 17.00
N THR A 240 -10.95 11.36 15.90
CA THR A 240 -10.60 12.79 15.84
C THR A 240 -11.02 13.38 14.49
N LYS A 241 -11.38 14.66 14.49
CA LYS A 241 -11.62 15.44 13.25
C LYS A 241 -10.33 16.00 12.65
N ASP A 242 -9.29 16.12 13.47
CA ASP A 242 -7.99 16.66 13.10
C ASP A 242 -7.01 15.51 12.88
N SER A 243 -6.45 15.43 11.66
CA SER A 243 -5.46 14.42 11.28
C SER A 243 -4.16 14.53 12.09
N SER A 244 -3.82 15.71 12.60
CA SER A 244 -2.63 15.91 13.43
C SER A 244 -2.79 15.42 14.87
N ALA A 245 -4.02 15.14 15.30
CA ALA A 245 -4.36 14.72 16.66
C ALA A 245 -4.73 13.23 16.77
N ILE A 246 -4.41 12.42 15.76
CA ILE A 246 -4.73 10.98 15.75
C ILE A 246 -3.92 10.29 16.86
N SER A 247 -4.61 9.59 17.76
CA SER A 247 -3.98 8.77 18.80
C SER A 247 -3.37 7.52 18.18
N SER A 248 -2.08 7.22 18.45
CA SER A 248 -1.44 6.01 17.88
C SER A 248 -2.18 4.74 18.29
N GLU A 249 -2.65 4.62 19.55
CA GLU A 249 -3.45 3.48 20.02
C GLU A 249 -4.69 3.17 19.14
N LYS A 250 -5.39 4.21 18.65
CA LYS A 250 -6.57 4.01 17.78
C LYS A 250 -6.14 3.62 16.38
N LEU A 251 -5.11 4.28 15.86
CA LEU A 251 -4.54 3.96 14.55
C LEU A 251 -4.06 2.51 14.50
N GLU A 252 -3.32 2.08 15.51
CA GLU A 252 -2.79 0.73 15.67
C GLU A 252 -3.90 -0.32 15.74
N LYS A 253 -5.00 -0.01 16.45
CA LYS A 253 -6.18 -0.88 16.48
C LYS A 253 -6.78 -1.06 15.09
N VAL A 254 -6.94 0.02 14.31
CA VAL A 254 -7.46 -0.05 12.94
C VAL A 254 -6.52 -0.86 12.05
N ILE A 255 -5.21 -0.61 12.12
CA ILE A 255 -4.18 -1.38 11.38
C ILE A 255 -4.30 -2.88 11.71
N SER A 256 -4.38 -3.22 13.00
CA SER A 256 -4.51 -4.60 13.47
C SER A 256 -5.78 -5.28 12.95
N THR A 257 -6.90 -4.56 12.90
CA THR A 257 -8.16 -5.08 12.34
C THR A 257 -8.01 -5.48 10.87
N TYR A 258 -7.34 -4.66 10.06
CA TYR A 258 -7.14 -4.94 8.64
C TYR A 258 -6.03 -5.97 8.39
N LEU A 259 -4.96 -5.98 9.20
CA LEU A 259 -3.94 -7.04 9.18
C LEU A 259 -4.56 -8.42 9.43
N ALA A 260 -5.52 -8.52 10.36
CA ALA A 260 -6.23 -9.76 10.64
C ALA A 260 -7.09 -10.28 9.47
N GLN A 261 -7.44 -9.43 8.48
CA GLN A 261 -8.18 -9.86 7.29
C GLN A 261 -7.29 -10.48 6.20
N LEU A 262 -6.02 -10.11 6.15
CA LEU A 262 -5.10 -10.54 5.09
C LEU A 262 -4.98 -12.07 4.97
N PRO A 263 -4.75 -12.83 6.06
CA PRO A 263 -4.68 -14.29 5.97
C PRO A 263 -5.92 -14.89 5.31
N GLY A 264 -7.11 -14.38 5.64
CA GLY A 264 -8.36 -14.84 5.04
C GLY A 264 -8.42 -14.59 3.54
N CYS A 265 -7.96 -13.44 3.06
CA CYS A 265 -7.94 -13.13 1.63
C CYS A 265 -6.95 -14.02 0.87
N ILE A 266 -5.76 -14.23 1.44
CA ILE A 266 -4.68 -15.01 0.81
C ILE A 266 -5.02 -16.51 0.82
N ASP A 267 -5.41 -17.07 1.97
CA ASP A 267 -5.75 -18.49 2.10
C ASP A 267 -6.94 -18.85 1.18
N LEU A 268 -7.92 -17.95 1.01
CA LEU A 268 -9.04 -18.14 0.08
C LEU A 268 -8.63 -18.10 -1.41
N SER A 269 -7.56 -17.38 -1.73
CA SER A 269 -7.03 -17.35 -3.10
C SER A 269 -6.36 -18.68 -3.46
N GLU A 270 -5.66 -19.32 -2.52
CA GLU A 270 -5.01 -20.61 -2.70
C GLU A 270 -6.01 -21.78 -2.68
N ALA A 271 -7.03 -21.69 -1.82
CA ALA A 271 -8.05 -22.75 -1.67
C ALA A 271 -9.06 -22.81 -2.83
N GLY A 272 -9.15 -21.74 -3.63
CA GLY A 272 -10.06 -21.64 -4.77
C GLY A 272 -11.54 -21.44 -4.39
N ILE A 273 -12.39 -21.26 -5.40
CA ILE A 273 -13.81 -20.91 -5.22
C ILE A 273 -14.61 -22.01 -4.49
N GLN A 274 -14.18 -23.28 -4.61
CA GLN A 274 -14.85 -24.43 -4.00
C GLN A 274 -14.80 -24.41 -2.47
N ALA A 275 -13.82 -23.73 -1.87
CA ALA A 275 -13.77 -23.54 -0.42
C ALA A 275 -14.83 -22.52 0.07
N ALA A 276 -15.22 -21.60 -0.80
CA ALA A 276 -16.13 -20.50 -0.50
C ALA A 276 -17.60 -20.77 -0.87
N VAL A 277 -17.84 -21.64 -1.87
CA VAL A 277 -19.15 -21.89 -2.46
C VAL A 277 -19.54 -23.38 -2.31
N GLU A 278 -20.73 -23.66 -1.76
CA GLU A 278 -21.22 -25.05 -1.58
C GLU A 278 -21.71 -25.71 -2.88
N ASP A 279 -22.34 -24.93 -3.76
CA ASP A 279 -22.95 -25.39 -5.01
C ASP A 279 -21.93 -25.38 -6.16
N THR A 280 -21.14 -26.44 -6.24
CA THR A 280 -20.07 -26.57 -7.24
C THR A 280 -20.59 -26.73 -8.67
N GLN A 281 -21.89 -27.02 -8.88
CA GLN A 281 -22.46 -27.20 -10.22
C GLN A 281 -22.63 -25.88 -10.98
N LEU A 282 -22.72 -24.76 -10.24
CA LEU A 282 -22.84 -23.42 -10.81
C LEU A 282 -21.49 -22.75 -11.07
N VAL A 283 -20.39 -23.36 -10.62
CA VAL A 283 -19.03 -22.85 -10.79
C VAL A 283 -18.58 -23.04 -12.24
N THR A 284 -18.35 -21.94 -12.92
CA THR A 284 -17.75 -21.89 -14.26
C THR A 284 -16.31 -21.37 -14.17
N ASP A 285 -15.50 -21.62 -15.20
CA ASP A 285 -14.14 -21.09 -15.30
C ASP A 285 -14.10 -19.56 -15.14
N ASP A 286 -15.09 -18.86 -15.70
CA ASP A 286 -15.24 -17.40 -15.54
C ASP A 286 -15.48 -16.97 -14.09
N LEU A 287 -16.25 -17.75 -13.32
CA LEU A 287 -16.50 -17.49 -11.90
C LEU A 287 -15.28 -17.82 -11.04
N GLU A 288 -14.52 -18.86 -11.38
CA GLU A 288 -13.27 -19.19 -10.71
C GLU A 288 -12.23 -18.08 -10.93
N LEU A 289 -12.11 -17.59 -12.15
CA LEU A 289 -11.28 -16.43 -12.47
C LEU A 289 -11.76 -15.16 -11.74
N ASP A 290 -13.06 -14.90 -11.69
CA ASP A 290 -13.59 -13.74 -10.96
C ASP A 290 -13.41 -13.86 -9.44
N TRP A 291 -13.45 -15.08 -8.89
CA TRP A 291 -13.13 -15.35 -7.49
C TRP A 291 -11.67 -15.03 -7.17
N LEU A 292 -10.73 -15.58 -7.95
CA LEU A 292 -9.31 -15.30 -7.75
C LEU A 292 -9.00 -13.80 -7.88
N ARG A 293 -9.61 -13.14 -8.87
CA ARG A 293 -9.51 -11.68 -9.03
C ARG A 293 -10.04 -10.95 -7.79
N THR A 294 -11.14 -11.43 -7.21
CA THR A 294 -11.74 -10.85 -6.01
C THR A 294 -10.80 -10.89 -4.83
N THR A 295 -10.29 -12.06 -4.49
CA THR A 295 -9.41 -12.24 -3.33
C THR A 295 -8.11 -11.45 -3.46
N LEU A 296 -7.54 -11.37 -4.67
CA LEU A 296 -6.33 -10.59 -4.91
C LEU A 296 -6.60 -9.08 -4.89
N THR A 297 -7.73 -8.63 -5.42
CA THR A 297 -8.15 -7.22 -5.36
C THR A 297 -8.40 -6.78 -3.91
N GLU A 298 -9.03 -7.63 -3.09
CA GLU A 298 -9.19 -7.38 -1.66
C GLU A 298 -7.84 -7.27 -0.95
N THR A 299 -6.88 -8.15 -1.28
CA THR A 299 -5.50 -8.08 -0.75
C THR A 299 -4.81 -6.76 -1.11
N VAL A 300 -4.89 -6.31 -2.38
CA VAL A 300 -4.33 -5.03 -2.83
C VAL A 300 -4.90 -3.86 -2.05
N HIS A 301 -6.22 -3.74 -1.97
CA HIS A 301 -6.87 -2.62 -1.28
C HIS A 301 -6.65 -2.65 0.24
N THR A 302 -6.60 -3.85 0.84
CA THR A 302 -6.28 -4.01 2.27
C THR A 302 -4.86 -3.54 2.58
N MET A 303 -3.88 -3.98 1.79
CA MET A 303 -2.48 -3.59 1.96
C MET A 303 -2.27 -2.10 1.66
N SER A 304 -2.89 -1.54 0.62
CA SER A 304 -2.83 -0.10 0.33
C SER A 304 -3.39 0.75 1.47
N LEU A 305 -4.50 0.30 2.08
CA LEU A 305 -5.09 0.94 3.26
C LEU A 305 -4.14 0.87 4.46
N ILE A 306 -3.57 -0.30 4.75
CA ILE A 306 -2.58 -0.47 5.84
C ILE A 306 -1.39 0.46 5.62
N PHE A 307 -0.87 0.55 4.40
CA PHE A 307 0.21 1.48 4.06
C PHE A 307 -0.18 2.94 4.36
N GLN A 308 -1.35 3.39 3.91
CA GLN A 308 -1.83 4.76 4.16
C GLN A 308 -1.97 5.06 5.65
N LEU A 309 -2.44 4.10 6.45
CA LEU A 309 -2.50 4.25 7.90
C LEU A 309 -1.10 4.36 8.52
N LEU A 310 -0.17 3.50 8.13
CA LEU A 310 1.23 3.58 8.58
C LEU A 310 1.89 4.90 8.15
N ASP A 311 1.51 5.43 7.00
CA ASP A 311 2.08 6.66 6.46
C ASP A 311 1.54 7.95 7.10
N THR A 312 0.45 7.87 7.86
CA THR A 312 -0.06 9.02 8.63
C THR A 312 0.87 9.46 9.76
N SER A 313 1.83 8.61 10.15
CA SER A 313 2.82 8.90 11.17
C SER A 313 4.25 8.71 10.64
N GLU A 314 5.15 9.53 11.13
CA GLU A 314 6.60 9.38 10.93
C GLU A 314 7.27 8.58 12.05
N LEU A 315 6.52 8.28 13.12
CA LEU A 315 7.00 7.54 14.29
C LEU A 315 7.15 6.04 13.99
N PHE A 316 7.79 5.31 14.90
CA PHE A 316 7.77 3.84 14.85
C PHE A 316 6.34 3.32 14.98
N ALA A 317 6.02 2.30 14.19
CA ALA A 317 4.88 1.44 14.47
C ALA A 317 5.16 0.62 15.73
N SER A 318 4.12 0.27 16.48
CA SER A 318 4.28 -0.55 17.68
C SER A 318 4.91 -1.89 17.35
N ALA A 319 5.70 -2.40 18.29
CA ALA A 319 6.45 -3.63 18.10
C ALA A 319 5.53 -4.83 17.81
N GLU A 320 4.29 -4.80 18.32
CA GLU A 320 3.26 -5.79 18.01
C GLU A 320 2.86 -5.79 16.52
N ILE A 321 2.62 -4.63 15.91
CA ILE A 321 2.27 -4.52 14.48
C ILE A 321 3.42 -5.02 13.61
N VAL A 322 4.65 -4.64 13.96
CA VAL A 322 5.85 -5.10 13.24
C VAL A 322 5.94 -6.63 13.28
N SER A 323 5.81 -7.23 14.47
CA SER A 323 5.82 -8.69 14.63
C SER A 323 4.66 -9.38 13.87
N GLN A 324 3.43 -8.86 13.97
CA GLN A 324 2.28 -9.40 13.24
C GLN A 324 2.52 -9.41 11.72
N TRP A 325 3.10 -8.34 11.17
CA TRP A 325 3.42 -8.25 9.75
C TRP A 325 4.53 -9.21 9.32
N PHE A 326 5.65 -9.27 10.05
CA PHE A 326 6.77 -10.13 9.67
C PHE A 326 6.42 -11.62 9.77
N ARG A 327 5.63 -12.04 10.76
CA ARG A 327 5.05 -13.41 10.81
C ARG A 327 4.15 -13.71 9.61
N LEU A 328 3.35 -12.73 9.19
CA LEU A 328 2.45 -12.88 8.05
C LEU A 328 3.25 -13.11 6.78
N ILE A 329 4.21 -12.25 6.45
CA ILE A 329 4.98 -12.37 5.20
C ILE A 329 5.92 -13.56 5.20
N ASP A 330 6.41 -14.00 6.36
CA ASP A 330 7.17 -15.25 6.50
C ASP A 330 6.32 -16.45 6.11
N LYS A 331 5.09 -16.57 6.67
CA LYS A 331 4.13 -17.64 6.36
C LYS A 331 3.88 -17.79 4.86
N TYR A 332 3.81 -16.66 4.14
CA TYR A 332 3.48 -16.63 2.71
C TYR A 332 4.68 -16.37 1.80
N GLY A 333 5.91 -16.42 2.31
CA GLY A 333 7.13 -16.23 1.52
C GLY A 333 7.14 -14.94 0.70
N PHE A 334 6.82 -13.80 1.32
CA PHE A 334 6.78 -12.48 0.70
C PHE A 334 5.87 -12.36 -0.55
N MET A 335 4.95 -13.30 -0.77
CA MET A 335 4.12 -13.40 -1.99
C MET A 335 4.95 -13.52 -3.28
N ASP A 336 6.23 -13.91 -3.20
CA ASP A 336 7.12 -13.91 -4.37
C ASP A 336 6.70 -14.93 -5.42
N ARG A 337 6.10 -16.05 -4.97
CA ARG A 337 5.62 -17.15 -5.81
C ARG A 337 4.29 -16.87 -6.49
N LEU A 338 3.63 -15.75 -6.19
CA LEU A 338 2.36 -15.38 -6.82
C LEU A 338 2.60 -15.14 -8.32
N GLN A 339 2.01 -15.97 -9.17
CA GLN A 339 2.06 -15.86 -10.63
C GLN A 339 0.74 -16.34 -11.22
N SER A 340 0.33 -15.75 -12.35
CA SER A 340 -0.82 -16.23 -13.11
C SER A 340 -0.62 -15.99 -14.60
N PRO A 341 -0.90 -16.98 -15.47
CA PRO A 341 -0.85 -16.81 -16.92
C PRO A 341 -2.03 -15.97 -17.44
N HIS A 342 -3.08 -15.76 -16.63
CA HIS A 342 -4.26 -15.01 -17.04
C HIS A 342 -4.03 -13.50 -16.86
N GLU A 343 -4.15 -12.72 -17.93
CA GLU A 343 -3.84 -11.28 -17.97
C GLU A 343 -4.51 -10.48 -16.84
N ARG A 344 -5.83 -10.66 -16.63
CA ARG A 344 -6.59 -10.01 -15.53
C ARG A 344 -6.13 -10.33 -14.11
N ILE A 345 -5.35 -11.39 -13.94
CA ILE A 345 -4.79 -11.77 -12.65
C ILE A 345 -3.33 -11.32 -12.58
N ALA A 346 -2.60 -11.44 -13.69
CA ALA A 346 -1.22 -10.97 -13.83
C ALA A 346 -1.08 -9.48 -13.50
N GLU A 347 -2.05 -8.65 -13.89
CA GLU A 347 -2.09 -7.21 -13.58
C GLU A 347 -2.11 -6.90 -12.06
N LEU A 348 -2.56 -7.84 -11.22
CA LEU A 348 -2.62 -7.68 -9.75
C LEU A 348 -1.36 -8.16 -9.03
N VAL A 349 -0.51 -8.95 -9.70
CA VAL A 349 0.66 -9.59 -9.07
C VAL A 349 1.71 -8.55 -8.67
N GLN A 350 2.08 -7.68 -9.60
CA GLN A 350 3.11 -6.66 -9.35
C GLN A 350 2.69 -5.64 -8.28
N PRO A 351 1.43 -5.12 -8.28
CA PRO A 351 0.92 -4.30 -7.18
C PRO A 351 1.05 -4.95 -5.79
N ILE A 352 0.70 -6.24 -5.66
CA ILE A 352 0.81 -6.96 -4.39
C ILE A 352 2.27 -7.04 -3.95
N LYS A 353 3.19 -7.40 -4.85
CA LYS A 353 4.62 -7.50 -4.55
C LYS A 353 5.21 -6.15 -4.13
N SER A 354 4.86 -5.08 -4.84
CA SER A 354 5.25 -3.71 -4.48
C SER A 354 4.73 -3.32 -3.10
N LEU A 355 3.47 -3.61 -2.78
CA LEU A 355 2.86 -3.32 -1.48
C LEU A 355 3.54 -4.08 -0.33
N VAL A 356 3.81 -5.37 -0.50
CA VAL A 356 4.54 -6.18 0.50
C VAL A 356 5.91 -5.56 0.78
N CYS A 357 6.62 -5.15 -0.28
CA CYS A 357 7.94 -4.52 -0.17
C CYS A 357 7.86 -3.18 0.60
N VAL A 358 7.02 -2.24 0.16
CA VAL A 358 6.95 -0.89 0.76
C VAL A 358 6.38 -0.90 2.18
N ILE A 359 5.43 -1.78 2.51
CA ILE A 359 4.93 -1.92 3.88
C ILE A 359 6.03 -2.45 4.80
N SER A 360 6.78 -3.47 4.36
CA SER A 360 7.90 -4.02 5.13
C SER A 360 8.96 -2.95 5.39
N MET A 361 9.34 -2.19 4.36
CA MET A 361 10.30 -1.10 4.50
C MET A 361 9.78 0.06 5.37
N LYS A 362 8.48 0.40 5.26
CA LYS A 362 7.84 1.43 6.10
C LYS A 362 7.82 1.03 7.57
N LEU A 363 7.62 -0.27 7.87
CA LEU A 363 7.68 -0.80 9.24
C LEU A 363 9.11 -0.85 9.80
N LEU A 364 10.11 -1.16 8.97
CA LEU A 364 11.52 -1.02 9.35
C LEU A 364 11.90 0.44 9.62
N ASN A 365 11.28 1.38 8.90
CA ASN A 365 11.39 2.84 9.05
C ASN A 365 12.86 3.30 9.13
N LEU A 366 13.63 3.10 8.05
CA LEU A 366 15.07 3.44 8.01
C LEU A 366 15.39 4.86 8.46
N ASN A 367 14.59 5.83 8.01
CA ASN A 367 14.78 7.25 8.32
C ASN A 367 14.68 7.55 9.82
N ARG A 368 14.01 6.68 10.60
CA ARG A 368 13.95 6.79 12.06
C ARG A 368 14.87 5.80 12.77
N ALA A 369 15.02 4.59 12.24
CA ALA A 369 15.84 3.53 12.82
C ALA A 369 17.32 3.90 12.87
N ILE A 370 17.87 4.45 11.78
CA ILE A 370 19.30 4.81 11.73
C ILE A 370 19.62 5.97 12.71
N PRO A 371 18.93 7.13 12.66
CA PRO A 371 19.20 8.21 13.62
C PRO A 371 18.93 7.82 15.08
N TYR A 372 17.98 6.91 15.34
CA TYR A 372 17.75 6.40 16.69
C TYR A 372 18.93 5.56 17.19
N LEU A 373 19.49 4.69 16.33
CA LEU A 373 20.70 3.93 16.64
C LEU A 373 21.95 4.83 16.77
N ASP A 374 21.97 5.97 16.07
CA ASP A 374 22.98 7.04 16.19
C ASP A 374 22.88 7.83 17.50
N ARG A 375 21.73 7.75 18.19
CA ARG A 375 21.35 8.61 19.30
C ARG A 375 21.20 10.08 18.90
N ASP A 376 20.90 10.32 17.62
CA ASP A 376 20.57 11.64 17.08
C ASP A 376 19.12 12.04 17.39
N ILE A 377 18.26 11.04 17.64
CA ILE A 377 16.87 11.23 18.03
C ILE A 377 16.50 10.39 19.25
N ASP A 378 15.63 10.95 20.09
CA ASP A 378 15.01 10.25 21.22
C ASP A 378 13.58 9.79 20.87
N LEU A 379 13.13 8.72 21.54
CA LEU A 379 11.74 8.28 21.47
C LEU A 379 10.82 9.28 22.16
N LEU A 380 9.64 9.49 21.58
CA LEU A 380 8.59 10.26 22.24
C LEU A 380 7.97 9.45 23.38
N ALA A 381 7.35 10.13 24.36
CA ALA A 381 6.88 9.51 25.60
C ALA A 381 5.86 8.35 25.45
N LYS A 382 5.22 8.21 24.28
CA LYS A 382 4.26 7.13 23.96
C LYS A 382 4.70 6.28 22.77
N GLU A 383 5.90 6.48 22.28
CA GLU A 383 6.43 5.76 21.15
C GLU A 383 7.14 4.50 21.63
N ASP A 384 6.78 3.37 21.02
CA ASP A 384 7.45 2.09 21.20
C ASP A 384 8.19 1.73 19.91
N THR A 385 9.28 0.95 20.02
CA THR A 385 10.10 0.55 18.88
C THR A 385 10.43 -0.93 18.93
N TYR A 386 10.36 -1.59 17.77
CA TYR A 386 10.76 -2.98 17.62
C TYR A 386 12.25 -3.19 17.96
N LEU A 387 13.09 -2.13 17.85
CA LEU A 387 14.51 -2.13 18.20
C LEU A 387 14.77 -2.32 19.71
N ALA A 388 13.73 -2.15 20.54
CA ALA A 388 13.81 -2.37 21.99
C ALA A 388 13.68 -3.85 22.39
N SER A 389 13.25 -4.72 21.48
CA SER A 389 12.95 -6.13 21.77
C SER A 389 13.84 -7.10 20.98
N ALA A 390 14.72 -7.82 21.66
CA ALA A 390 15.59 -8.82 21.05
C ALA A 390 14.80 -9.96 20.37
N ASP A 391 13.64 -10.33 20.91
CA ASP A 391 12.79 -11.38 20.33
C ASP A 391 12.21 -10.94 18.98
N ILE A 392 11.77 -9.68 18.87
CA ILE A 392 11.21 -9.15 17.63
C ILE A 392 12.31 -8.93 16.59
N LEU A 393 13.49 -8.47 17.02
CA LEU A 393 14.67 -8.39 16.15
C LEU A 393 15.04 -9.75 15.57
N LYS A 394 15.01 -10.80 16.40
CA LYS A 394 15.24 -12.17 15.95
C LYS A 394 14.20 -12.63 14.94
N GLU A 395 12.92 -12.36 15.19
CA GLU A 395 11.84 -12.71 14.27
C GLU A 395 11.99 -12.03 12.90
N ILE A 396 12.29 -10.73 12.88
CA ILE A 396 12.56 -9.98 11.65
C ILE A 396 13.78 -10.58 10.94
N HIS A 397 14.86 -10.83 11.68
CA HIS A 397 16.09 -11.39 11.14
C HIS A 397 15.86 -12.76 10.51
N ASP A 398 15.22 -13.68 11.21
CA ASP A 398 14.94 -15.04 10.73
C ASP A 398 14.08 -15.02 9.46
N THR A 399 13.06 -14.15 9.43
CA THR A 399 12.18 -13.94 8.26
C THR A 399 12.99 -13.47 7.04
N ILE A 400 13.85 -12.47 7.22
CA ILE A 400 14.64 -11.87 6.13
C ILE A 400 15.75 -12.81 5.66
N MET A 401 16.41 -13.52 6.58
CA MET A 401 17.36 -14.58 6.25
C MET A 401 16.66 -15.71 5.48
N GLY A 402 15.44 -16.08 5.86
CA GLY A 402 14.61 -17.04 5.14
C GLY A 402 14.34 -16.61 3.70
N ALA A 403 14.07 -15.32 3.47
CA ALA A 403 13.87 -14.75 2.14
C ALA A 403 15.17 -14.72 1.30
N ALA A 404 16.29 -14.32 1.90
CA ALA A 404 17.60 -14.31 1.24
C ALA A 404 18.03 -15.73 0.82
N ASN A 405 17.93 -16.70 1.73
CA ASN A 405 18.27 -18.10 1.46
C ASN A 405 17.41 -18.73 0.35
N GLN A 406 16.15 -18.29 0.22
CA GLN A 406 15.26 -18.73 -0.85
C GLN A 406 15.42 -17.93 -2.16
N ASN A 407 16.30 -16.94 -2.20
CA ASN A 407 16.49 -16.02 -3.32
C ASN A 407 15.19 -15.31 -3.75
N LEU A 408 14.38 -14.87 -2.78
CA LEU A 408 13.13 -14.16 -3.06
C LEU A 408 13.46 -12.76 -3.58
N ILE A 409 13.37 -12.59 -4.90
CA ILE A 409 13.85 -11.40 -5.60
C ILE A 409 13.07 -10.16 -5.13
N THR A 410 11.75 -10.26 -5.00
CA THR A 410 10.89 -9.13 -4.57
C THR A 410 11.21 -8.59 -3.18
N ALA A 411 11.84 -9.40 -2.31
CA ALA A 411 12.24 -9.00 -0.97
C ALA A 411 13.57 -8.25 -0.92
N SER A 412 14.30 -8.14 -2.05
CA SER A 412 15.65 -7.53 -2.11
C SER A 412 15.72 -6.14 -1.46
N PRO A 413 14.77 -5.19 -1.68
CA PRO A 413 14.84 -3.89 -1.04
C PRO A 413 14.63 -3.95 0.48
N VAL A 414 13.83 -4.90 0.96
CA VAL A 414 13.61 -5.16 2.40
C VAL A 414 14.86 -5.75 3.03
N ILE A 415 15.47 -6.74 2.37
CA ILE A 415 16.76 -7.33 2.78
C ILE A 415 17.81 -6.23 2.87
N PHE A 416 17.93 -5.37 1.84
CA PHE A 416 18.92 -4.29 1.84
C PHE A 416 18.68 -3.28 2.96
N SER A 417 17.42 -2.91 3.21
CA SER A 417 17.04 -2.05 4.34
C SER A 417 17.48 -2.64 5.67
N TRP A 418 17.21 -3.93 5.88
CA TRP A 418 17.60 -4.62 7.10
C TRP A 418 19.11 -4.70 7.26
N THR A 419 19.84 -4.92 6.18
CA THR A 419 21.31 -4.92 6.18
C THR A 419 21.88 -3.59 6.68
N LEU A 420 21.29 -2.45 6.29
CA LEU A 420 21.71 -1.13 6.79
C LEU A 420 21.47 -0.99 8.31
N ILE A 421 20.34 -1.49 8.80
CA ILE A 421 20.01 -1.47 10.24
C ILE A 421 20.99 -2.38 11.01
N LEU A 422 21.21 -3.61 10.55
CA LEU A 422 22.15 -4.55 11.16
C LEU A 422 23.58 -3.98 11.19
N HIS A 423 24.03 -3.42 10.07
CA HIS A 423 25.33 -2.77 9.99
C HIS A 423 25.43 -1.66 11.03
N ARG A 424 24.40 -0.82 11.18
CA ARG A 424 24.46 0.26 12.15
C ARG A 424 24.44 -0.22 13.60
N MET A 425 23.65 -1.25 13.92
CA MET A 425 23.70 -1.90 15.23
C MET A 425 25.10 -2.43 15.55
N TYR A 426 25.74 -3.09 14.58
CA TYR A 426 27.10 -3.59 14.71
C TYR A 426 28.11 -2.47 14.98
N VAL A 427 28.10 -1.40 14.17
CA VAL A 427 29.01 -0.26 14.36
C VAL A 427 28.80 0.38 15.73
N SER A 428 27.55 0.60 16.13
CA SER A 428 27.23 1.17 17.46
C SER A 428 27.69 0.26 18.61
N TYR A 429 27.64 -1.06 18.43
CA TYR A 429 28.21 -2.03 19.38
C TYR A 429 29.74 -1.93 19.44
N GLN A 430 30.44 -1.89 18.29
CA GLN A 430 31.89 -1.76 18.25
C GLN A 430 32.37 -0.45 18.86
N GLU A 431 31.75 0.69 18.56
CA GLU A 431 32.09 1.98 19.15
C GLU A 431 32.00 1.94 20.69
N ARG A 432 30.97 1.27 21.24
CA ARG A 432 30.82 1.10 22.69
C ARG A 432 31.85 0.12 23.26
N ALA A 433 32.13 -0.97 22.56
CA ALA A 433 33.12 -1.96 22.96
C ALA A 433 34.53 -1.35 23.03
N GLU A 434 34.92 -0.59 22.00
CA GLU A 434 36.18 0.15 21.95
C GLU A 434 36.28 1.19 23.07
N ARG A 435 35.21 1.98 23.31
CA ARG A 435 35.17 2.95 24.43
C ARG A 435 35.38 2.25 25.78
N ARG A 436 34.75 1.09 25.98
CA ARG A 436 34.93 0.27 27.20
C ARG A 436 36.36 -0.23 27.31
N ASP A 437 36.94 -0.75 26.24
CA ASP A 437 38.31 -1.27 26.23
C ASP A 437 39.35 -0.16 26.47
N ILE A 438 39.15 1.03 25.90
CA ILE A 438 39.98 2.22 26.19
C ILE A 438 39.89 2.60 27.67
N ALA A 439 38.69 2.63 28.25
CA ALA A 439 38.49 2.94 29.67
C ALA A 439 39.14 1.88 30.59
N GLN A 440 38.99 0.60 30.23
CA GLN A 440 39.61 -0.51 30.95
C GLN A 440 41.14 -0.45 30.88
N ASN A 441 41.70 -0.17 29.70
CA ASN A 441 43.15 -0.02 29.49
C ASN A 441 43.70 1.17 30.29
N ARG A 442 42.99 2.31 30.33
CA ARG A 442 43.36 3.47 31.14
C ARG A 442 43.36 3.13 32.63
N GLN A 443 42.32 2.45 33.13
CA GLN A 443 42.25 2.03 34.53
C GLN A 443 43.37 1.03 34.89
N ALA A 444 43.71 0.12 33.97
CA ALA A 444 44.82 -0.81 34.15
C ALA A 444 46.17 -0.07 34.23
N GLN A 445 46.41 0.89 33.33
CA GLN A 445 47.62 1.74 33.35
C GLN A 445 47.74 2.51 34.68
N GLU A 446 46.68 3.18 35.12
CA GLU A 446 46.65 3.89 36.40
C GLU A 446 46.87 2.95 37.61
N GLY A 447 46.41 1.70 37.51
CA GLY A 447 46.66 0.65 38.50
C GLY A 447 48.14 0.26 38.57
N PHE A 448 48.76 -0.04 37.42
CA PHE A 448 50.18 -0.40 37.34
C PHE A 448 51.10 0.74 37.79
N GLU A 449 50.79 1.99 37.44
CA GLU A 449 51.59 3.15 37.87
C GLU A 449 51.58 3.34 39.40
N ARG A 450 50.44 3.07 40.07
CA ARG A 450 50.34 3.12 41.53
C ARG A 450 51.09 1.99 42.23
N GLU A 451 51.16 0.82 41.62
CA GLU A 451 51.99 -0.31 42.11
C GLU A 451 53.49 -0.01 41.97
N ILE A 452 53.92 0.58 40.84
CA ILE A 452 55.33 0.89 40.56
C ILE A 452 55.85 2.05 41.44
N GLN A 453 55.01 3.05 41.75
CA GLN A 453 55.41 4.21 42.56
C GLN A 453 55.50 3.93 44.08
N GLY A 454 55.30 2.69 44.52
CA GLY A 454 55.57 2.28 45.91
C GLY A 454 54.76 3.02 46.99
N GLN A 455 53.60 3.60 46.64
CA GLN A 455 52.68 4.20 47.60
C GLN A 455 51.93 3.11 48.38
N SER A 456 52.65 2.37 49.22
CA SER A 456 52.10 1.49 50.25
C SER A 456 51.52 2.33 51.40
N GLY A 457 50.38 2.98 51.17
CA GLY A 457 49.51 3.46 52.25
C GLY A 457 48.89 2.27 53.01
N PRO A 458 48.58 2.41 54.31
CA PRO A 458 48.38 1.29 55.21
C PRO A 458 47.22 0.38 54.79
N VAL A 459 47.54 -0.92 54.83
CA VAL A 459 46.69 -2.09 54.66
C VAL A 459 45.35 -1.91 55.41
N GLY A 460 44.24 -1.67 54.70
CA GLY A 460 42.96 -1.56 55.40
C GLY A 460 41.70 -1.20 54.60
N ARG A 461 41.78 -0.74 53.36
CA ARG A 461 40.58 -0.56 52.52
C ARG A 461 40.80 -1.23 51.17
N ARG A 462 40.01 -2.26 50.89
CA ARG A 462 39.76 -2.76 49.53
C ARG A 462 39.22 -1.58 48.71
N LEU A 463 40.11 -0.85 48.05
CA LEU A 463 39.74 0.21 47.13
C LEU A 463 39.48 -0.41 45.76
N SER A 464 38.49 0.14 45.05
CA SER A 464 37.85 -0.34 43.82
C SER A 464 38.75 -0.44 42.57
N ALA A 465 40.03 -0.80 42.72
CA ALA A 465 40.97 -1.02 41.62
C ALA A 465 40.61 -2.25 40.76
N GLY A 466 39.76 -3.15 41.26
CA GLY A 466 39.23 -4.31 40.53
C GLY A 466 37.83 -4.13 39.94
N SER A 467 37.32 -2.89 39.84
CA SER A 467 36.02 -2.66 39.20
C SER A 467 36.13 -2.96 37.70
N ILE A 468 35.44 -4.00 37.23
CA ILE A 468 35.33 -4.35 35.82
C ILE A 468 34.47 -3.27 35.16
N VAL A 469 35.01 -2.57 34.16
CA VAL A 469 34.22 -1.63 33.35
C VAL A 469 33.28 -2.45 32.48
N SER A 470 31.98 -2.42 32.80
CA SER A 470 30.96 -3.07 32.00
C SER A 470 30.66 -2.27 30.73
N LEU A 471 30.32 -2.98 29.66
CA LEU A 471 29.80 -2.36 28.44
C LEU A 471 28.49 -1.61 28.74
N GLU A 472 28.30 -0.45 28.13
CA GLU A 472 27.01 0.25 28.16
C GLU A 472 25.97 -0.60 27.43
N SER A 473 25.03 -1.17 28.18
CA SER A 473 24.00 -2.07 27.65
C SER A 473 23.01 -1.34 26.76
N GLN A 474 22.75 -1.88 25.58
CA GLN A 474 21.67 -1.49 24.69
C GLN A 474 20.64 -2.62 24.57
N SER A 475 19.41 -2.28 24.21
CA SER A 475 18.29 -3.22 24.07
C SER A 475 18.55 -4.33 23.05
N TYR A 476 19.31 -4.02 21.99
CA TYR A 476 19.61 -4.94 20.90
C TYR A 476 20.89 -5.79 21.13
N ASP A 477 21.63 -5.58 22.22
CA ASP A 477 22.90 -6.29 22.48
C ASP A 477 22.71 -7.80 22.65
N LEU A 478 21.59 -8.21 23.28
CA LEU A 478 21.23 -9.62 23.43
C LEU A 478 21.04 -10.30 22.08
N PHE A 479 20.34 -9.63 21.16
CA PHE A 479 20.15 -10.12 19.80
C PHE A 479 21.47 -10.26 19.03
N LEU A 480 22.36 -9.26 19.09
CA LEU A 480 23.67 -9.34 18.44
C LEU A 480 24.53 -10.47 19.01
N THR A 481 24.41 -10.74 20.31
CA THR A 481 25.13 -11.81 21.00
C THR A 481 24.59 -13.17 20.60
N ASP A 482 23.27 -13.37 20.65
CA ASP A 482 22.61 -14.64 20.34
C ASP A 482 22.80 -15.05 18.87
N SER A 483 22.82 -14.06 17.97
CA SER A 483 23.05 -14.27 16.53
C SER A 483 24.54 -14.30 16.15
N SER A 484 25.46 -14.18 17.12
CA SER A 484 26.91 -14.08 16.91
C SER A 484 27.38 -12.94 15.99
N MET A 485 26.51 -11.97 15.68
CA MET A 485 26.81 -10.84 14.79
C MET A 485 27.65 -9.74 15.45
N GLN A 486 27.81 -9.77 16.77
CA GLN A 486 28.69 -8.84 17.49
C GLN A 486 30.19 -8.99 17.13
N GLN A 487 30.61 -10.14 16.59
CA GLN A 487 32.02 -10.43 16.25
C GLN A 487 32.26 -10.55 14.75
N ASP A 488 31.21 -10.85 13.97
CA ASP A 488 31.33 -11.15 12.56
C ASP A 488 30.32 -10.34 11.73
N VAL A 489 30.82 -9.30 11.06
CA VAL A 489 30.03 -8.46 10.14
C VAL A 489 29.86 -9.11 8.77
N GLN A 490 30.55 -10.22 8.47
CA GLN A 490 30.53 -10.83 7.13
C GLN A 490 29.13 -11.24 6.70
N VAL A 491 28.27 -11.67 7.62
CA VAL A 491 26.87 -12.00 7.30
C VAL A 491 26.14 -10.79 6.73
N VAL A 492 26.35 -9.61 7.32
CA VAL A 492 25.77 -8.34 6.88
C VAL A 492 26.32 -7.94 5.51
N GLU A 493 27.64 -8.04 5.31
CA GLU A 493 28.29 -7.75 4.04
C GLU A 493 27.83 -8.69 2.92
N GLN A 494 27.69 -9.98 3.21
CA GLN A 494 27.20 -10.99 2.26
C GLN A 494 25.76 -10.69 1.82
N LEU A 495 24.86 -10.37 2.75
CA LEU A 495 23.50 -9.98 2.43
C LEU A 495 23.45 -8.74 1.54
N ALA A 496 24.24 -7.70 1.84
CA ALA A 496 24.35 -6.52 0.98
C ALA A 496 24.85 -6.90 -0.42
N MET A 497 25.90 -7.71 -0.50
CA MET A 497 26.47 -8.16 -1.78
C MET A 497 25.46 -8.95 -2.61
N GLU A 498 24.70 -9.87 -2.00
CA GLU A 498 23.74 -10.71 -2.70
C GLU A 498 22.62 -9.91 -3.38
N VAL A 499 22.11 -8.88 -2.71
CA VAL A 499 21.00 -8.05 -3.24
C VAL A 499 21.48 -6.94 -4.17
N THR A 500 22.70 -6.43 -3.98
CA THR A 500 23.29 -5.40 -4.86
C THR A 500 24.04 -5.98 -6.05
N ALA A 501 24.33 -7.28 -6.06
CA ALA A 501 25.03 -7.95 -7.15
C ALA A 501 24.35 -7.71 -8.50
N GLY A 502 25.10 -7.11 -9.43
CA GLY A 502 24.63 -6.80 -10.77
C GLY A 502 23.51 -5.76 -10.82
N GLY A 503 23.31 -4.95 -9.77
CA GLY A 503 22.28 -3.92 -9.72
C GLY A 503 20.86 -4.42 -9.41
N ARG A 504 20.71 -5.68 -9.01
CA ARG A 504 19.40 -6.35 -8.90
C ARG A 504 18.37 -5.59 -8.05
N VAL A 505 18.74 -5.18 -6.83
CA VAL A 505 17.83 -4.41 -5.95
C VAL A 505 17.35 -3.11 -6.59
N TYR A 506 18.24 -2.45 -7.35
CA TYR A 506 17.98 -1.19 -8.02
C TYR A 506 17.01 -1.36 -9.19
N ASP A 507 17.16 -2.43 -9.99
CA ASP A 507 16.23 -2.78 -11.07
C ASP A 507 14.83 -3.09 -10.52
N ILE A 508 14.74 -3.90 -9.46
CA ILE A 508 13.47 -4.25 -8.82
C ILE A 508 12.76 -3.00 -8.29
N MET A 509 13.49 -2.11 -7.62
CA MET A 509 12.93 -0.84 -7.13
C MET A 509 12.44 0.04 -8.29
N ALA A 510 13.15 0.08 -9.41
CA ALA A 510 12.73 0.83 -10.60
C ALA A 510 11.43 0.27 -11.19
N ASP A 511 11.29 -1.06 -11.28
CA ASP A 511 10.08 -1.72 -11.78
C ASP A 511 8.88 -1.52 -10.83
N MET A 512 9.12 -1.64 -9.53
CA MET A 512 8.10 -1.34 -8.51
C MET A 512 7.69 0.14 -8.57
N ALA A 513 8.63 1.07 -8.72
CA ALA A 513 8.35 2.49 -8.81
C ALA A 513 7.48 2.85 -10.02
N GLN A 514 7.63 2.18 -11.16
CA GLN A 514 6.74 2.37 -12.31
C GLN A 514 5.31 1.92 -12.00
N THR A 515 5.16 0.78 -11.31
CA THR A 515 3.84 0.26 -10.87
C THR A 515 3.14 1.22 -9.89
N LEU A 516 3.93 1.85 -9.03
CA LEU A 516 3.52 2.86 -8.03
C LEU A 516 3.48 4.30 -8.60
N GLY A 517 3.53 4.41 -9.94
CA GLY A 517 3.68 5.64 -10.67
C GLY A 517 2.41 6.47 -10.79
N GLN A 518 2.41 7.35 -11.80
CA GLN A 518 1.25 8.20 -12.16
C GLN A 518 0.90 8.12 -13.64
N THR A 519 1.35 7.08 -14.33
CA THR A 519 1.01 6.81 -15.72
C THR A 519 -0.45 6.32 -15.83
N PRO A 520 -1.05 6.33 -17.03
CA PRO A 520 -2.36 5.71 -17.25
C PRO A 520 -2.43 4.23 -16.83
N ASP A 521 -1.29 3.54 -16.85
CA ASP A 521 -1.15 2.14 -16.46
C ASP A 521 -0.81 1.95 -14.96
N ALA A 522 -0.66 3.04 -14.19
CA ALA A 522 -0.36 2.96 -12.76
C ALA A 522 -1.52 2.36 -11.97
N CYS A 523 -1.19 1.52 -10.99
CA CYS A 523 -2.21 0.72 -10.28
C CYS A 523 -2.81 1.44 -9.06
N PHE A 524 -2.24 2.57 -8.65
CA PHE A 524 -2.61 3.29 -7.43
C PHE A 524 -2.92 4.75 -7.72
N ARG A 525 -3.64 5.39 -6.78
CA ARG A 525 -3.84 6.84 -6.82
C ARG A 525 -2.50 7.56 -6.75
N ALA A 526 -2.37 8.64 -7.52
CA ALA A 526 -1.14 9.42 -7.64
C ALA A 526 -0.51 9.80 -6.30
N SER A 527 -1.32 10.26 -5.32
CA SER A 527 -0.83 10.61 -3.98
C SER A 527 -0.30 9.41 -3.20
N VAL A 528 -1.04 8.30 -3.20
CA VAL A 528 -0.67 7.07 -2.49
C VAL A 528 0.60 6.46 -3.10
N GLY A 529 0.66 6.34 -4.43
CA GLY A 529 1.84 5.85 -5.13
C GLY A 529 3.08 6.74 -4.91
N SER A 530 2.90 8.06 -4.86
CA SER A 530 3.96 9.02 -4.53
C SER A 530 4.56 8.76 -3.14
N ARG A 531 3.71 8.56 -2.13
CA ARG A 531 4.12 8.22 -0.77
C ARG A 531 4.77 6.84 -0.66
N MET A 532 4.30 5.85 -1.42
CA MET A 532 4.96 4.54 -1.48
C MET A 532 6.37 4.64 -2.09
N ARG A 533 6.54 5.44 -3.16
CA ARG A 533 7.86 5.68 -3.77
C ARG A 533 8.81 6.46 -2.87
N LEU A 534 8.29 7.30 -1.97
CA LEU A 534 9.12 7.98 -0.96
C LEU A 534 9.89 6.97 -0.09
N VAL A 535 9.31 5.80 0.21
CA VAL A 535 9.98 4.74 0.96
C VAL A 535 11.23 4.23 0.23
N PHE A 536 11.20 4.16 -1.11
CA PHE A 536 12.38 3.84 -1.92
C PHE A 536 13.42 4.97 -1.94
N LEU A 537 12.96 6.23 -1.97
CA LEU A 537 13.86 7.37 -1.86
C LEU A 537 14.61 7.38 -0.52
N GLU A 538 13.93 7.05 0.58
CA GLU A 538 14.56 6.93 1.90
C GLU A 538 15.62 5.81 1.95
N LEU A 539 15.39 4.67 1.29
CA LEU A 539 16.42 3.64 1.17
C LEU A 539 17.64 4.13 0.39
N LEU A 540 17.43 4.81 -0.74
CA LEU A 540 18.52 5.39 -1.54
C LEU A 540 19.34 6.36 -0.69
N LYS A 541 18.69 7.30 0.01
CA LYS A 541 19.34 8.23 0.94
C LYS A 541 20.12 7.51 2.04
N ALA A 542 19.51 6.53 2.70
CA ALA A 542 20.13 5.79 3.80
C ALA A 542 21.33 4.95 3.34
N SER A 543 21.29 4.43 2.10
CA SER A 543 22.39 3.65 1.53
C SER A 543 23.53 4.50 0.97
N TYR A 544 23.29 5.77 0.64
CA TYR A 544 24.24 6.65 -0.02
C TYR A 544 25.59 6.79 0.73
N PRO A 545 25.65 6.96 2.06
CA PRO A 545 26.94 7.06 2.76
C PRO A 545 27.83 5.83 2.64
N ILE A 546 27.25 4.67 2.31
CA ILE A 546 27.96 3.39 2.18
C ILE A 546 28.27 3.10 0.70
N VAL A 547 27.28 3.28 -0.18
CA VAL A 547 27.37 2.94 -1.61
C VAL A 547 28.01 4.06 -2.43
N GLY A 548 27.75 5.32 -2.07
CA GLY A 548 28.18 6.51 -2.79
C GLY A 548 27.39 6.80 -4.07
N TYR A 549 27.92 7.73 -4.86
CA TYR A 549 27.35 8.11 -6.16
C TYR A 549 27.80 7.12 -7.25
N LEU A 550 27.01 6.07 -7.46
CA LEU A 550 27.23 5.03 -8.48
C LEU A 550 26.12 5.04 -9.55
N PRO A 551 26.36 4.45 -10.75
CA PRO A 551 25.37 4.40 -11.82
C PRO A 551 24.04 3.75 -11.40
N GLU A 552 24.07 2.64 -10.66
CA GLU A 552 22.88 1.85 -10.33
C GLU A 552 21.91 2.62 -9.40
N PRO A 553 22.34 3.17 -8.23
CA PRO A 553 21.47 4.03 -7.41
C PRO A 553 20.93 5.26 -8.16
N VAL A 554 21.77 5.91 -8.98
CA VAL A 554 21.39 7.11 -9.74
C VAL A 554 20.36 6.77 -10.82
N SER A 555 20.52 5.65 -11.53
CA SER A 555 19.57 5.18 -12.53
C SER A 555 18.22 4.81 -11.92
N THR A 556 18.19 4.21 -10.73
CA THR A 556 16.95 3.88 -10.01
C THR A 556 16.28 5.09 -9.38
N LEU A 557 17.04 6.12 -9.01
CA LEU A 557 16.48 7.37 -8.50
C LEU A 557 15.52 8.02 -9.49
N LEU A 558 15.82 7.95 -10.79
CA LEU A 558 14.99 8.57 -11.84
C LEU A 558 13.55 8.01 -11.89
N PRO A 559 13.31 6.69 -12.04
CA PRO A 559 11.96 6.12 -11.98
C PRO A 559 11.32 6.24 -10.59
N VAL A 560 12.10 6.23 -9.50
CA VAL A 560 11.56 6.49 -8.15
C VAL A 560 10.96 7.88 -8.06
N LEU A 561 11.60 8.91 -8.60
CA LEU A 561 11.07 10.28 -8.61
C LEU A 561 9.99 10.49 -9.68
N SER A 562 10.19 10.01 -10.90
CA SER A 562 9.26 10.25 -12.01
C SER A 562 7.99 9.39 -11.94
N GLY A 563 8.07 8.18 -11.36
CA GLY A 563 6.95 7.24 -11.35
C GLY A 563 6.46 6.90 -12.76
N GLY A 564 7.39 6.82 -13.72
CA GLY A 564 7.09 6.55 -15.13
C GLY A 564 6.51 7.72 -15.91
N GLN A 565 6.27 8.88 -15.28
CA GLN A 565 5.74 10.05 -15.98
C GLN A 565 6.63 10.50 -17.14
N GLN A 566 5.96 10.87 -18.21
CA GLN A 566 6.56 11.42 -19.42
C GLN A 566 6.11 12.87 -19.64
N TYR A 567 6.64 13.49 -20.70
CA TYR A 567 6.31 14.87 -21.06
C TYR A 567 4.80 15.13 -21.19
N TRP A 568 4.04 14.15 -21.68
CA TRP A 568 2.60 14.27 -21.91
C TRP A 568 1.76 14.18 -20.63
N ASP A 569 2.35 13.70 -19.54
CA ASP A 569 1.68 13.55 -18.25
C ASP A 569 1.79 14.82 -17.38
N ILE A 570 2.54 15.84 -17.84
CA ILE A 570 2.70 17.10 -17.13
C ILE A 570 1.37 17.87 -17.21
N THR A 571 0.65 17.94 -16.09
CA THR A 571 -0.59 18.70 -15.97
C THR A 571 -0.36 20.05 -15.28
N HIS A 572 -1.12 21.08 -15.69
CA HIS A 572 -1.13 22.37 -14.99
C HIS A 572 -1.99 22.36 -13.71
N ASP A 573 -2.87 21.36 -13.57
CA ASP A 573 -3.71 21.16 -12.39
C ASP A 573 -3.14 20.03 -11.53
N GLY A 574 -2.94 20.30 -10.24
CA GLY A 574 -2.35 19.37 -9.28
C GLY A 574 -3.27 18.22 -8.96
N THR A 575 -2.78 17.00 -9.18
CA THR A 575 -3.48 15.77 -8.79
C THR A 575 -3.20 15.37 -7.35
N ALA A 576 -2.06 15.81 -6.78
CA ALA A 576 -1.62 15.54 -5.41
C ALA A 576 -1.33 16.85 -4.64
N ASP A 577 -1.69 16.89 -3.35
CA ASP A 577 -1.26 17.97 -2.45
C ASP A 577 0.28 17.99 -2.33
N SER A 578 0.85 19.19 -2.23
CA SER A 578 2.28 19.44 -2.05
C SER A 578 2.90 18.71 -0.85
N SER A 579 2.09 18.37 0.16
CA SER A 579 2.50 17.57 1.32
C SER A 579 2.67 16.07 1.01
N GLN A 580 2.05 15.59 -0.06
CA GLN A 580 2.01 14.18 -0.46
C GLN A 580 2.86 13.88 -1.70
N ASP A 581 3.32 14.92 -2.39
CA ASP A 581 4.12 14.82 -3.60
C ASP A 581 5.61 14.56 -3.29
N ILE A 582 6.12 13.40 -3.67
CA ILE A 582 7.53 12.98 -3.54
C ILE A 582 8.49 14.01 -4.12
N ILE A 583 8.15 14.67 -5.24
CA ILE A 583 9.05 15.63 -5.86
C ILE A 583 9.19 16.87 -4.97
N THR A 584 8.07 17.38 -4.47
CA THR A 584 8.05 18.49 -3.51
C THR A 584 8.77 18.13 -2.20
N LEU A 585 8.62 16.90 -1.72
CA LEU A 585 9.32 16.43 -0.52
C LEU A 585 10.82 16.31 -0.74
N ALA A 586 11.25 15.74 -1.87
CA ALA A 586 12.66 15.65 -2.25
C ALA A 586 13.31 17.03 -2.38
N LEU A 587 12.61 18.01 -2.95
CA LEU A 587 13.10 19.39 -3.05
C LEU A 587 13.25 20.11 -1.71
N ARG A 588 12.58 19.64 -0.65
CA ARG A 588 12.70 20.17 0.73
C ARG A 588 13.73 19.42 1.56
N ASP A 589 14.26 18.34 1.04
CA ASP A 589 15.19 17.45 1.72
C ASP A 589 16.64 17.80 1.38
N GLU A 590 17.33 18.42 2.32
CA GLU A 590 18.72 18.86 2.14
C GLU A 590 19.67 17.68 1.87
N THR A 591 19.44 16.53 2.51
CA THR A 591 20.25 15.32 2.31
C THR A 591 20.11 14.79 0.89
N PHE A 592 18.90 14.76 0.34
CA PHE A 592 18.68 14.40 -1.06
C PHE A 592 19.40 15.37 -2.01
N LEU A 593 19.25 16.68 -1.78
CA LEU A 593 19.86 17.71 -2.63
C LEU A 593 21.38 17.60 -2.62
N GLU A 594 21.98 17.34 -1.46
CA GLU A 594 23.43 17.17 -1.31
C GLU A 594 23.93 15.87 -1.96
N PHE A 595 23.30 14.73 -1.65
CA PHE A 595 23.78 13.41 -2.07
C PHE A 595 23.61 13.15 -3.57
N TYR A 596 22.55 13.69 -4.18
CA TYR A 596 22.24 13.38 -5.58
C TYR A 596 22.28 14.60 -6.49
N LEU A 597 21.55 15.67 -6.19
CA LEU A 597 21.44 16.82 -7.11
C LEU A 597 22.76 17.57 -7.25
N LEU A 598 23.42 17.88 -6.13
CA LEU A 598 24.70 18.59 -6.11
C LEU A 598 25.81 17.72 -6.71
N GLN A 599 25.83 16.42 -6.45
CA GLN A 599 26.80 15.51 -7.05
C GLN A 599 26.65 15.42 -8.57
N ALA A 600 25.41 15.34 -9.06
CA ALA A 600 25.14 15.36 -10.49
C ALA A 600 25.56 16.70 -11.13
N LEU A 601 25.28 17.83 -10.46
CA LEU A 601 25.69 19.17 -10.89
C LEU A 601 27.23 19.30 -10.99
N ASN A 602 27.95 18.81 -9.98
CA ASN A 602 29.42 18.88 -9.93
C ASN A 602 30.09 18.07 -11.05
N ARG A 603 29.38 17.15 -11.70
CA ARG A 603 29.87 16.33 -12.82
C ARG A 603 29.34 16.78 -14.17
N TYR A 604 28.48 17.79 -14.21
CA TYR A 604 27.89 18.31 -15.44
C TYR A 604 28.83 19.31 -16.15
N PRO A 605 28.95 19.30 -17.50
CA PRO A 605 28.32 18.41 -18.47
C PRO A 605 29.11 17.14 -18.82
N TYR A 606 30.23 16.83 -18.14
CA TYR A 606 30.98 15.59 -18.36
C TYR A 606 30.09 14.34 -18.25
N GLU A 607 29.28 14.27 -17.18
CA GLU A 607 28.13 13.37 -17.06
C GLU A 607 26.84 14.14 -17.35
N PHE A 608 26.38 14.10 -18.60
CA PHE A 608 25.25 14.92 -19.03
C PHE A 608 23.89 14.45 -18.48
N LEU A 609 23.64 13.13 -18.51
CA LEU A 609 22.30 12.56 -18.32
C LEU A 609 21.74 12.73 -16.89
N PRO A 610 22.49 12.46 -15.79
CA PRO A 610 21.93 12.50 -14.44
C PRO A 610 21.38 13.87 -14.05
N PHE A 611 22.18 14.93 -14.20
CA PHE A 611 21.79 16.29 -13.79
C PHE A 611 20.58 16.79 -14.59
N ILE A 612 20.59 16.63 -15.92
CA ILE A 612 19.50 17.09 -16.77
C ILE A 612 18.22 16.29 -16.52
N SER A 613 18.33 14.97 -16.30
CA SER A 613 17.16 14.13 -16.00
C SER A 613 16.53 14.49 -14.66
N LEU A 614 17.35 14.72 -13.62
CA LEU A 614 16.88 15.20 -12.33
C LEU A 614 16.21 16.56 -12.46
N CYS A 615 16.85 17.54 -13.10
CA CYS A 615 16.25 18.85 -13.33
C CYS A 615 14.91 18.75 -14.06
N ARG A 616 14.82 17.92 -15.11
CA ARG A 616 13.57 17.70 -15.86
C ARG A 616 12.47 17.14 -14.97
N ILE A 617 12.76 16.14 -14.15
CA ILE A 617 11.78 15.52 -13.26
C ILE A 617 11.38 16.50 -12.15
N LEU A 618 12.34 17.14 -11.48
CA LEU A 618 12.09 18.03 -10.34
C LEU A 618 11.26 19.27 -10.74
N LEU A 619 11.41 19.76 -11.96
CA LEU A 619 10.62 20.88 -12.50
C LEU A 619 9.17 20.50 -12.88
N THR A 620 8.79 19.22 -12.80
CA THR A 620 7.39 18.81 -12.90
C THR A 620 6.60 19.04 -11.60
N SER A 621 7.29 19.36 -10.49
CA SER A 621 6.63 19.74 -9.24
C SER A 621 5.72 20.93 -9.48
N GLN A 622 4.48 20.80 -9.02
CA GLN A 622 3.48 21.85 -9.15
C GLN A 622 3.49 22.84 -7.98
N SER A 623 4.44 22.68 -7.05
CA SER A 623 4.62 23.65 -5.98
C SER A 623 5.14 24.96 -6.54
N THR A 624 4.37 26.04 -6.40
CA THR A 624 4.75 27.43 -6.72
C THR A 624 5.75 28.02 -5.72
N ASN A 625 6.60 27.17 -5.13
CA ASN A 625 7.50 27.50 -4.02
C ASN A 625 8.92 27.80 -4.49
N ASP A 626 9.67 28.50 -3.62
CA ASP A 626 11.12 28.75 -3.70
C ASP A 626 11.98 27.50 -3.98
N ALA A 627 11.43 26.30 -3.80
CA ALA A 627 12.14 25.03 -3.96
C ALA A 627 12.40 24.68 -5.45
N THR A 628 11.46 24.96 -6.36
CA THR A 628 11.70 24.79 -7.81
C THR A 628 12.60 25.89 -8.37
N GLU A 629 12.59 27.08 -7.74
CA GLU A 629 13.52 28.17 -8.04
C GLU A 629 14.99 27.79 -7.79
N VAL A 630 15.28 26.90 -6.83
CA VAL A 630 16.65 26.37 -6.63
C VAL A 630 17.13 25.64 -7.89
N VAL A 631 16.29 24.79 -8.47
CA VAL A 631 16.61 24.03 -9.69
C VAL A 631 16.71 24.97 -10.90
N LEU A 632 15.76 25.90 -11.06
CA LEU A 632 15.82 26.90 -12.13
C LEU A 632 17.07 27.78 -12.04
N ARG A 633 17.46 28.19 -10.82
CA ARG A 633 18.68 28.96 -10.59
C ARG A 633 19.93 28.17 -10.92
N ALA A 634 19.99 26.88 -10.59
CA ALA A 634 21.10 26.02 -10.97
C ALA A 634 21.24 25.89 -12.50
N LEU A 635 20.12 25.88 -13.24
CA LEU A 635 20.12 25.87 -14.71
C LEU A 635 20.50 27.22 -15.34
N LEU A 636 20.03 28.34 -14.78
CA LEU A 636 20.29 29.69 -15.32
C LEU A 636 21.66 30.25 -14.90
N LYS A 637 22.13 29.88 -13.71
CA LYS A 637 23.38 30.35 -13.08
C LYS A 637 24.16 29.18 -12.52
N THR A 638 24.55 28.26 -13.39
CA THR A 638 25.34 27.08 -13.03
C THR A 638 26.70 27.51 -12.45
N PRO A 639 27.02 27.17 -11.18
CA PRO A 639 28.20 27.69 -10.49
C PRO A 639 29.51 27.06 -10.96
N THR A 640 29.46 25.81 -11.44
CA THR A 640 30.62 25.01 -11.84
C THR A 640 30.37 24.39 -13.22
N LEU A 641 31.44 24.05 -13.92
CA LEU A 641 31.36 23.38 -15.21
C LEU A 641 32.50 22.36 -15.32
N THR A 642 32.14 21.09 -15.53
CA THR A 642 33.07 19.96 -15.50
C THR A 642 33.20 19.35 -16.90
N PHE A 643 34.42 19.32 -17.42
CA PHE A 643 34.73 18.85 -18.77
C PHE A 643 36.18 18.38 -18.85
N VAL A 644 36.48 17.59 -19.87
CA VAL A 644 37.86 17.17 -20.14
C VAL A 644 38.62 18.37 -20.71
N LEU A 645 39.74 18.74 -20.08
CA LEU A 645 40.62 19.77 -20.60
C LEU A 645 41.21 19.34 -21.96
N PRO A 646 41.29 20.23 -22.96
CA PRO A 646 41.91 19.90 -24.23
C PRO A 646 43.36 19.44 -24.08
N ASP A 647 43.78 18.46 -24.89
CA ASP A 647 45.17 18.00 -24.93
C ASP A 647 46.11 19.19 -25.20
N GLY A 648 47.04 19.45 -24.27
CA GLY A 648 48.00 20.55 -24.35
C GLY A 648 47.53 21.88 -23.75
N PHE A 649 46.40 21.93 -23.04
CA PHE A 649 46.00 23.12 -22.28
C PHE A 649 47.00 23.43 -21.15
N GLN A 650 47.63 24.61 -21.22
CA GLN A 650 48.61 25.10 -20.24
C GLN A 650 48.16 26.41 -19.56
N GLY A 651 46.89 26.79 -19.72
CA GLY A 651 46.35 28.06 -19.23
C GLY A 651 45.95 28.07 -17.75
N TYR A 652 46.53 27.21 -16.92
CA TYR A 652 46.27 27.12 -15.48
C TYR A 652 47.57 27.31 -14.69
N GLU A 653 47.44 27.78 -13.46
CA GLU A 653 48.51 27.83 -12.47
C GLU A 653 47.98 27.10 -11.23
N ASP A 654 48.77 26.18 -10.70
CA ASP A 654 48.39 25.46 -9.48
C ASP A 654 48.41 26.45 -8.32
N VAL A 655 47.24 26.65 -7.70
CA VAL A 655 47.11 27.51 -6.52
C VAL A 655 47.63 26.72 -5.32
N GLU A 656 48.95 26.59 -5.19
CA GLU A 656 49.57 26.19 -3.92
C GLU A 656 49.46 27.38 -2.95
N GLY A 657 48.64 27.22 -1.91
CA GLY A 657 48.48 28.24 -0.87
C GLY A 657 49.78 28.45 -0.05
N PRO A 658 50.04 29.69 0.44
CA PRO A 658 51.10 29.95 1.42
C PRO A 658 50.78 29.39 2.81
#